data_AF-A0A7Y2JQN1-F1
#
_entry.id   AF-A0A7Y2JQN1-F1
#
_cell.length_a   1.000
_cell.length_b   1.000
_cell.length_c   1.000
_cell.angle_alpha   90.00
_cell.angle_beta   90.00
_cell.angle_gamma   90.00
#
_symmetry.space_group_name_H-M   'P 1'
#
loop_
_entity.id
_entity.type
_entity.pdbx_description
1 polymer ?
#
loop_
_entity_poly.entity_id
_entity_poly.type
_entity_poly.pdbx_seq_one_letter_code
_entity_poly.pdbx_strand_id
1 'polypeptide(L)'
;MNRTRFWAGILGCVCIGAVVGSCGDSADPTAPKAAADQPGAPDQPGALDEPIVPGPSFGATSAGNGSGDCMFQDAVDAGYKQSKLQCTAEDIDIADVIINEYRVFTGPPSGPFLTLGPGERISCLPGQTIEVNVDAVLENNAQARYDIGLWINPDPGASAPDGSGDGANTGLVCDHFNLVEGLPGVAELDRTDDACGDMASGVTTEVNLEILTLACEDPNQDGVVDLDACTAWENNTTGANEVICPLDPPGGPEGFRQGTTPGTGSKCKCGVLGLPIDIRSVLRVTKVTVPDPDPTDPDQEFAFTSDADGITSFSLSNGETASSDPISEGTYSVSETVPAGWDLTSATCDNSDDPSAVTLGQGDDVTCTFTNTKRGSIAVKKVTLPSGETQSFSFTGDVVASLMDGQTSTPVVVVPGSYSATETVPAGWDLTSISCDDGNSTGAGATATFNVEPGEDVICTFTNTKRGTIIVEKQTDPDGALASFTFTGDAAGIISDGQQIVVSNMVPGAYSSTEIVPEGWELTGITCDDGNSSGSGATATFNVEPGETVTCIFNNLEVKICELGERLVSVTLEVTGLSDSPVELIPIEKQGQTVTNVTVTDLVGTHLAAVLGTEFTVTPLGGAANFATQNLRFLIDGEESKNLKVHLSCSDDPAVGDVHFGNNDSGVSVELTKTALSSAPKFP
;
A
#
# COMPACT_ATOMS: atom_id res chain seq x y z
N MET A 1 -21.95 36.36 8.61
CA MET A 1 -21.76 36.19 10.06
C MET A 1 -20.41 35.52 10.30
N ASN A 2 -19.63 36.08 11.22
CA ASN A 2 -18.34 35.67 11.78
C ASN A 2 -17.10 35.41 10.89
N ARG A 3 -16.06 36.18 11.25
CA ARG A 3 -14.66 36.18 10.80
C ARG A 3 -13.84 35.16 11.60
N THR A 4 -12.79 34.57 10.98
CA THR A 4 -11.37 34.42 11.46
C THR A 4 -10.67 33.40 10.54
N ARG A 5 -9.68 33.74 9.70
CA ARG A 5 -8.24 34.05 9.96
C ARG A 5 -7.44 32.92 10.62
N PHE A 6 -6.67 32.22 9.77
CA PHE A 6 -5.33 31.68 10.05
C PHE A 6 -4.44 32.77 10.66
N TRP A 7 -3.70 32.46 11.72
CA TRP A 7 -2.38 33.03 12.05
C TRP A 7 -1.70 32.10 13.07
N ALA A 8 -0.41 31.83 12.84
CA ALA A 8 0.47 31.07 13.71
C ALA A 8 0.93 31.91 14.92
N GLY A 9 1.08 31.26 16.07
CA GLY A 9 1.64 31.80 17.32
C GLY A 9 1.56 30.72 18.40
N ILE A 10 2.67 30.13 18.85
CA ILE A 10 3.56 30.60 19.92
C ILE A 10 2.96 30.47 21.34
N LEU A 11 3.77 29.82 22.20
CA LEU A 11 3.88 29.86 23.68
C LEU A 11 3.07 28.90 24.57
N GLY A 12 3.80 28.25 25.49
CA GLY A 12 3.25 27.60 26.68
C GLY A 12 4.28 26.84 27.54
N CYS A 13 5.17 27.57 28.23
CA CYS A 13 6.12 27.05 29.23
C CYS A 13 5.46 26.40 30.46
N VAL A 14 6.19 25.48 31.11
CA VAL A 14 6.20 25.28 32.58
C VAL A 14 7.65 25.11 33.07
N CYS A 15 8.07 25.93 34.04
CA CYS A 15 9.36 25.95 34.75
C CYS A 15 9.47 24.79 35.77
N ILE A 16 10.63 24.30 36.23
CA ILE A 16 11.60 24.79 37.27
C ILE A 16 12.63 23.64 37.38
N GLY A 17 13.96 23.76 37.54
CA GLY A 17 14.91 24.87 37.63
C GLY A 17 16.32 24.33 37.95
N ALA A 18 17.33 25.18 37.68
CA ALA A 18 18.71 25.20 38.21
C ALA A 18 19.65 24.03 37.79
N VAL A 19 20.91 24.23 37.36
CA VAL A 19 21.95 25.17 37.82
C VAL A 19 22.98 25.40 36.68
N VAL A 20 23.17 26.67 36.29
CA VAL A 20 24.42 27.43 35.96
C VAL A 20 25.45 26.75 35.03
N GLY A 21 25.79 27.23 33.82
CA GLY A 21 26.21 28.58 33.38
C GLY A 21 27.76 28.65 33.37
N SER A 22 28.52 29.18 32.41
CA SER A 22 28.28 29.93 31.18
C SER A 22 29.61 30.10 30.40
N CYS A 23 29.53 30.17 29.06
CA CYS A 23 30.13 31.17 28.13
C CYS A 23 31.63 31.57 28.21
N GLY A 24 32.23 31.68 27.02
CA GLY A 24 32.67 32.99 26.53
C GLY A 24 34.10 33.10 25.97
N ASP A 25 34.19 33.53 24.71
CA ASP A 25 35.37 33.86 23.90
C ASP A 25 36.38 34.85 24.54
N SER A 26 37.64 34.79 24.09
CA SER A 26 38.39 35.91 23.44
C SER A 26 39.93 35.73 23.50
N ALA A 27 40.62 36.54 22.69
CA ALA A 27 41.93 36.34 22.09
C ALA A 27 43.16 36.88 22.87
N ASP A 28 44.33 36.59 22.27
CA ASP A 28 45.62 37.34 22.27
C ASP A 28 46.73 36.94 23.30
N PRO A 29 48.04 37.15 22.98
CA PRO A 29 49.12 36.19 23.23
C PRO A 29 50.20 36.80 24.15
N THR A 30 51.16 36.02 24.65
CA THR A 30 52.53 36.46 24.98
C THR A 30 53.34 35.35 25.67
N ALA A 31 54.45 34.96 25.03
CA ALA A 31 55.83 34.85 25.55
C ALA A 31 56.19 34.09 26.88
N PRO A 32 57.47 33.66 27.04
CA PRO A 32 57.80 32.32 27.54
C PRO A 32 58.65 32.27 28.84
N LYS A 33 59.06 31.03 29.21
CA LYS A 33 60.12 30.58 30.13
C LYS A 33 59.83 30.55 31.65
N ALA A 34 59.85 29.34 32.22
CA ALA A 34 60.88 28.92 33.20
C ALA A 34 60.77 27.41 33.47
N ALA A 35 61.93 26.79 33.72
CA ALA A 35 62.15 25.36 33.90
C ALA A 35 62.20 24.95 35.39
N ALA A 36 62.19 23.62 35.57
CA ALA A 36 62.52 22.81 36.76
C ALA A 36 61.40 22.55 37.78
N ASP A 37 60.85 21.34 37.79
CA ASP A 37 61.33 20.23 38.64
C ASP A 37 60.56 18.92 38.31
N GLN A 38 61.26 17.79 38.27
CA GLN A 38 60.73 16.41 38.31
C GLN A 38 60.96 15.90 39.74
N PRO A 39 60.10 15.03 40.35
CA PRO A 39 59.92 13.66 39.82
C PRO A 39 58.58 12.95 40.13
N GLY A 40 58.19 11.97 39.28
CA GLY A 40 57.27 10.90 39.67
C GLY A 40 56.42 10.33 38.53
N ALA A 41 56.84 9.16 38.03
CA ALA A 41 56.28 8.30 36.97
C ALA A 41 54.77 7.92 37.10
N PRO A 42 54.12 7.25 36.10
CA PRO A 42 54.65 6.73 34.83
C PRO A 42 53.86 7.16 33.56
N ASP A 43 54.58 7.10 32.44
CA ASP A 43 54.06 7.26 31.08
C ASP A 43 53.07 6.16 30.69
N GLN A 44 52.04 6.58 29.94
CA GLN A 44 51.21 5.75 29.10
C GLN A 44 52.00 5.35 27.84
N PRO A 45 52.02 4.07 27.41
CA PRO A 45 52.47 3.72 26.08
C PRO A 45 51.35 4.06 25.08
N GLY A 46 51.61 5.06 24.25
CA GLY A 46 50.87 5.33 23.03
C GLY A 46 51.72 4.96 21.83
N ALA A 47 51.53 3.74 21.33
CA ALA A 47 51.69 3.34 19.94
C ALA A 47 50.94 2.01 19.83
N LEU A 48 49.97 1.95 18.94
CA LEU A 48 49.38 0.68 18.54
C LEU A 48 50.49 -0.03 17.77
N ASP A 49 51.09 -1.04 18.39
CA ASP A 49 51.92 -2.02 17.71
C ASP A 49 51.07 -2.61 16.57
N GLU A 50 51.49 -2.38 15.33
CA GLU A 50 51.18 -3.33 14.27
C GLU A 50 51.73 -4.70 14.71
N PRO A 51 51.03 -5.81 14.43
CA PRO A 51 51.58 -7.11 14.72
C PRO A 51 52.87 -7.25 13.93
N ILE A 52 54.00 -7.26 14.64
CA ILE A 52 55.27 -7.71 14.09
C ILE A 52 55.04 -9.17 13.71
N VAL A 53 54.80 -9.41 12.41
CA VAL A 53 54.97 -10.74 11.83
C VAL A 53 56.41 -11.12 12.16
N PRO A 54 56.69 -12.25 12.81
CA PRO A 54 58.06 -12.66 13.07
C PRO A 54 58.74 -12.84 11.71
N GLY A 55 59.59 -11.89 11.32
CA GLY A 55 60.53 -12.10 10.23
C GLY A 55 61.44 -13.29 10.58
N PRO A 56 62.01 -13.98 9.58
CA PRO A 56 62.76 -15.20 9.80
C PRO A 56 63.87 -15.04 10.84
N SER A 57 64.04 -16.07 11.67
CA SER A 57 65.16 -16.13 12.60
C SER A 57 66.44 -16.41 11.82
N PHE A 58 67.26 -15.38 11.65
CA PHE A 58 68.52 -15.44 10.91
C PHE A 58 69.53 -16.42 11.55
N GLY A 59 69.74 -17.53 10.85
CA GLY A 59 70.92 -18.37 10.96
C GLY A 59 71.42 -18.70 9.56
N ALA A 60 72.67 -19.14 9.43
CA ALA A 60 73.29 -19.56 8.16
C ALA A 60 72.64 -20.82 7.52
N THR A 61 71.33 -21.04 7.72
CA THR A 61 70.53 -22.17 7.23
C THR A 61 69.13 -21.76 6.77
N SER A 62 68.73 -20.48 6.84
CA SER A 62 67.43 -19.96 6.36
C SER A 62 67.65 -19.05 5.16
N ALA A 63 66.94 -19.28 4.06
CA ALA A 63 67.13 -18.56 2.80
C ALA A 63 66.52 -17.15 2.78
N GLY A 64 65.55 -16.83 3.65
CA GLY A 64 64.80 -15.57 3.63
C GLY A 64 65.54 -14.37 4.23
N ASN A 65 65.56 -13.26 3.49
CA ASN A 65 66.12 -11.96 3.90
C ASN A 65 65.05 -10.88 4.13
N GLY A 66 63.78 -11.28 4.22
CA GLY A 66 62.64 -10.38 4.44
C GLY A 66 62.29 -9.53 3.21
N SER A 67 61.34 -8.61 3.39
CA SER A 67 60.86 -7.71 2.35
C SER A 67 61.73 -6.47 2.18
N GLY A 68 61.78 -5.91 0.97
CA GLY A 68 62.63 -4.76 0.65
C GLY A 68 62.50 -4.36 -0.81
N ASP A 69 63.43 -3.53 -1.28
CA ASP A 69 63.47 -3.11 -2.68
C ASP A 69 63.59 -4.33 -3.63
N CYS A 70 63.05 -4.20 -4.84
CA CYS A 70 63.16 -5.23 -5.87
C CYS A 70 64.53 -5.20 -6.59
N MET A 71 64.87 -6.29 -7.29
CA MET A 71 66.19 -6.55 -7.89
C MET A 71 66.81 -5.36 -8.64
N PHE A 72 66.03 -4.58 -9.40
CA PHE A 72 66.55 -3.39 -10.07
C PHE A 72 67.12 -2.34 -9.11
N GLN A 73 66.36 -2.03 -8.06
CA GLN A 73 66.71 -1.02 -7.09
C GLN A 73 67.86 -1.52 -6.20
N ASP A 74 67.85 -2.80 -5.82
CA ASP A 74 68.99 -3.45 -5.17
C ASP A 74 70.27 -3.36 -6.03
N ALA A 75 70.17 -3.50 -7.36
CA ALA A 75 71.30 -3.29 -8.28
C ALA A 75 71.82 -1.86 -8.32
N VAL A 76 70.92 -0.87 -8.28
CA VAL A 76 71.31 0.54 -8.18
C VAL A 76 72.03 0.81 -6.85
N ASP A 77 71.53 0.26 -5.75
CA ASP A 77 72.06 0.49 -4.40
C ASP A 77 73.39 -0.25 -4.16
N ALA A 78 73.58 -1.40 -4.79
CA ALA A 78 74.88 -2.09 -4.89
C ALA A 78 75.92 -1.30 -5.73
N GLY A 79 75.53 -0.17 -6.33
CA GLY A 79 76.42 0.73 -7.06
C GLY A 79 76.54 0.44 -8.56
N TYR A 80 75.71 -0.46 -9.10
CA TYR A 80 75.65 -0.72 -10.53
C TYR A 80 74.90 0.42 -11.23
N LYS A 81 75.60 1.17 -12.09
CA LYS A 81 75.02 2.30 -12.82
C LYS A 81 74.20 1.82 -14.02
N GLN A 82 72.93 1.49 -13.80
CA GLN A 82 72.01 1.06 -14.86
C GLN A 82 70.72 1.91 -14.83
N SER A 83 70.17 2.22 -16.01
CA SER A 83 68.88 2.93 -16.13
C SER A 83 67.67 1.98 -16.15
N LYS A 84 67.93 0.67 -16.31
CA LYS A 84 67.02 -0.48 -16.23
C LYS A 84 67.86 -1.75 -16.18
N LEU A 85 67.41 -2.79 -15.48
CA LEU A 85 68.05 -4.11 -15.45
C LEU A 85 67.16 -5.05 -16.28
N GLN A 86 67.41 -5.19 -17.59
CA GLN A 86 66.61 -6.11 -18.40
C GLN A 86 67.26 -7.48 -18.37
N CYS A 87 66.63 -8.43 -17.69
CA CYS A 87 67.14 -9.80 -17.63
C CYS A 87 67.05 -10.47 -19.01
N THR A 88 68.16 -11.05 -19.48
CA THR A 88 68.24 -11.66 -20.83
C THR A 88 68.82 -13.07 -20.82
N ALA A 89 69.12 -13.63 -19.65
CA ALA A 89 69.74 -14.95 -19.54
C ALA A 89 68.69 -16.04 -19.31
N GLU A 90 69.04 -17.25 -19.72
CA GLU A 90 68.21 -18.47 -19.63
C GLU A 90 68.97 -19.54 -18.83
N ASP A 91 69.68 -19.11 -17.77
CA ASP A 91 70.66 -19.94 -17.08
C ASP A 91 70.08 -20.63 -15.84
N ILE A 92 69.49 -19.88 -14.90
CA ILE A 92 68.87 -20.44 -13.68
C ILE A 92 67.36 -20.24 -13.76
N ASP A 93 66.64 -21.35 -13.83
CA ASP A 93 65.19 -21.38 -13.96
C ASP A 93 64.53 -21.66 -12.62
N ILE A 94 63.40 -21.00 -12.36
CA ILE A 94 62.45 -21.49 -11.36
C ILE A 94 61.56 -22.48 -12.10
N ALA A 95 61.89 -23.76 -11.98
CA ALA A 95 61.33 -24.83 -12.82
C ALA A 95 59.97 -25.32 -12.32
N ASP A 96 59.73 -25.26 -11.00
CA ASP A 96 58.49 -25.73 -10.37
C ASP A 96 58.29 -25.05 -9.00
N VAL A 97 57.08 -25.15 -8.46
CA VAL A 97 56.73 -24.68 -7.11
C VAL A 97 56.02 -25.79 -6.35
N ILE A 98 56.52 -26.08 -5.16
CA ILE A 98 55.92 -27.05 -4.25
C ILE A 98 55.21 -26.29 -3.13
N ILE A 99 53.89 -26.43 -3.04
CA ILE A 99 53.13 -25.90 -1.90
C ILE A 99 53.17 -26.92 -0.78
N ASN A 100 53.81 -26.55 0.33
CA ASN A 100 53.88 -27.38 1.53
C ASN A 100 52.58 -27.34 2.31
N GLU A 101 52.09 -26.12 2.55
CA GLU A 101 50.85 -25.88 3.26
C GLU A 101 50.28 -24.49 2.92
N TYR A 102 48.96 -24.32 3.07
CA TYR A 102 48.28 -23.07 2.74
C TYR A 102 47.11 -22.77 3.67
N ARG A 103 46.64 -21.53 3.68
CA ARG A 103 45.33 -21.16 4.22
C ARG A 103 44.74 -19.98 3.46
N VAL A 104 43.42 -19.93 3.37
CA VAL A 104 42.66 -18.86 2.71
C VAL A 104 41.74 -18.22 3.75
N PHE A 105 41.72 -16.89 3.82
CA PHE A 105 40.92 -16.18 4.81
C PHE A 105 40.48 -14.79 4.33
N THR A 106 39.45 -14.27 4.97
CA THR A 106 38.98 -12.88 4.81
C THR A 106 39.33 -12.08 6.05
N GLY A 107 40.23 -11.09 5.93
CA GLY A 107 40.64 -10.24 7.05
C GLY A 107 41.89 -10.76 7.77
N PRO A 108 42.00 -10.65 9.11
CA PRO A 108 43.19 -11.08 9.83
C PRO A 108 43.48 -12.59 9.66
N PRO A 109 44.76 -12.99 9.62
CA PRO A 109 45.15 -14.38 9.43
C PRO A 109 44.57 -15.26 10.54
N SER A 110 43.69 -16.17 10.15
CA SER A 110 43.00 -17.09 11.06
C SER A 110 42.80 -18.45 10.43
N GLY A 111 42.76 -19.49 11.27
CA GLY A 111 42.61 -20.88 10.84
C GLY A 111 43.93 -21.65 10.72
N PRO A 112 43.85 -23.00 10.71
CA PRO A 112 45.00 -23.86 10.54
C PRO A 112 45.47 -23.87 9.08
N PHE A 113 46.76 -24.14 8.88
CA PHE A 113 47.30 -24.48 7.56
C PHE A 113 46.77 -25.85 7.11
N LEU A 114 46.53 -25.96 5.81
CA LEU A 114 46.05 -27.13 5.08
C LEU A 114 47.15 -27.63 4.15
N THR A 115 47.16 -28.93 3.85
CA THR A 115 48.10 -29.52 2.89
C THR A 115 47.37 -29.82 1.58
N LEU A 116 48.04 -29.67 0.44
CA LEU A 116 47.51 -30.06 -0.86
C LEU A 116 47.89 -31.50 -1.18
N GLY A 117 46.93 -32.28 -1.66
CA GLY A 117 47.21 -33.57 -2.28
C GLY A 117 47.88 -33.40 -3.65
N PRO A 118 48.51 -34.46 -4.19
CA PRO A 118 49.12 -34.41 -5.52
C PRO A 118 48.10 -34.02 -6.60
N GLY A 119 48.32 -32.88 -7.27
CA GLY A 119 47.47 -32.36 -8.34
C GLY A 119 46.23 -31.59 -7.88
N GLU A 120 46.06 -31.36 -6.58
CA GLU A 120 45.03 -30.46 -6.06
C GLU A 120 45.45 -28.99 -6.25
N ARG A 121 44.44 -28.11 -6.33
CA ARG A 121 44.63 -26.65 -6.48
C ARG A 121 43.97 -25.93 -5.31
N ILE A 122 44.55 -24.83 -4.87
CA ILE A 122 43.93 -23.94 -3.86
C ILE A 122 42.72 -23.30 -4.51
N SER A 123 41.60 -23.16 -3.81
CA SER A 123 40.44 -22.41 -4.29
C SER A 123 40.22 -21.18 -3.42
N CYS A 124 40.02 -20.02 -4.04
CA CYS A 124 39.77 -18.77 -3.34
C CYS A 124 38.78 -17.88 -4.10
N LEU A 125 38.19 -16.92 -3.39
CA LEU A 125 37.36 -15.87 -3.97
C LEU A 125 38.18 -14.58 -4.14
N PRO A 126 37.85 -13.73 -5.14
CA PRO A 126 38.56 -12.48 -5.36
C PRO A 126 38.71 -11.64 -4.08
N GLY A 127 39.92 -11.13 -3.85
CA GLY A 127 40.23 -10.29 -2.70
C GLY A 127 40.38 -11.04 -1.37
N GLN A 128 40.24 -12.37 -1.33
CA GLN A 128 40.69 -13.16 -0.18
C GLN A 128 42.22 -13.11 -0.08
N THR A 129 42.72 -13.16 1.15
CA THR A 129 44.16 -13.31 1.39
C THR A 129 44.50 -14.79 1.46
N ILE A 130 45.60 -15.15 0.83
CA ILE A 130 46.16 -16.49 0.81
C ILE A 130 47.53 -16.42 1.45
N GLU A 131 47.77 -17.30 2.40
CA GLU A 131 49.12 -17.57 2.88
C GLU A 131 49.54 -18.95 2.39
N VAL A 132 50.68 -19.02 1.70
CA VAL A 132 51.25 -20.25 1.16
C VAL A 132 52.68 -20.42 1.63
N ASN A 133 52.99 -21.56 2.24
CA ASN A 133 54.37 -21.97 2.48
C ASN A 133 54.85 -22.77 1.26
N VAL A 134 55.84 -22.26 0.54
CA VAL A 134 56.22 -22.80 -0.76
C VAL A 134 57.74 -23.01 -0.90
N ASP A 135 58.12 -24.04 -1.63
CA ASP A 135 59.50 -24.25 -2.08
C ASP A 135 59.59 -23.96 -3.58
N ALA A 136 60.52 -23.10 -3.97
CA ALA A 136 60.89 -22.89 -5.37
C ALA A 136 61.96 -23.90 -5.79
N VAL A 137 61.71 -24.62 -6.89
CA VAL A 137 62.67 -25.55 -7.47
C VAL A 137 63.53 -24.79 -8.47
N LEU A 138 64.81 -24.61 -8.16
CA LEU A 138 65.77 -23.94 -9.04
C LEU A 138 66.57 -24.96 -9.84
N GLU A 139 66.71 -24.73 -11.15
CA GLU A 139 67.53 -25.55 -12.04
C GLU A 139 68.60 -24.70 -12.74
N ASN A 140 69.87 -25.03 -12.55
CA ASN A 140 70.97 -24.39 -13.30
C ASN A 140 71.23 -25.14 -14.62
N ASN A 141 70.74 -24.58 -15.72
CA ASN A 141 70.85 -25.10 -17.07
C ASN A 141 72.15 -24.68 -17.79
N ALA A 142 73.02 -23.94 -17.13
CA ALA A 142 74.24 -23.36 -17.70
C ALA A 142 75.52 -23.88 -17.02
N GLN A 143 76.61 -23.14 -17.14
CA GLN A 143 77.82 -23.37 -16.35
C GLN A 143 77.61 -23.02 -14.87
N ALA A 144 78.59 -23.33 -14.01
CA ALA A 144 78.52 -22.95 -12.60
C ALA A 144 78.22 -21.45 -12.44
N ARG A 145 77.24 -21.14 -11.59
CA ARG A 145 76.79 -19.79 -11.25
C ARG A 145 76.96 -19.59 -9.75
N TYR A 146 77.31 -18.37 -9.38
CA TYR A 146 77.77 -18.04 -8.03
C TYR A 146 76.82 -17.05 -7.37
N ASP A 147 76.80 -16.98 -6.04
CA ASP A 147 76.03 -15.99 -5.28
C ASP A 147 74.56 -15.86 -5.72
N ILE A 148 73.81 -16.95 -5.66
CA ILE A 148 72.48 -16.98 -6.29
C ILE A 148 71.42 -16.37 -5.36
N GLY A 149 70.68 -15.41 -5.90
CA GLY A 149 69.55 -14.75 -5.24
C GLY A 149 68.25 -14.89 -6.01
N LEU A 150 67.14 -14.74 -5.30
CA LEU A 150 65.79 -14.78 -5.81
C LEU A 150 64.99 -13.60 -5.24
N TRP A 151 64.24 -12.92 -6.11
CA TRP A 151 63.34 -11.83 -5.74
C TRP A 151 61.94 -12.21 -6.17
N ILE A 152 61.02 -12.25 -5.22
CA ILE A 152 59.60 -12.55 -5.43
C ILE A 152 58.79 -11.29 -5.16
N ASN A 153 57.97 -10.89 -6.11
CA ASN A 153 56.96 -9.87 -5.89
C ASN A 153 55.69 -10.54 -5.36
N PRO A 154 55.30 -10.31 -4.09
CA PRO A 154 54.11 -10.93 -3.52
C PRO A 154 52.80 -10.35 -4.05
N ASP A 155 52.84 -9.23 -4.80
CA ASP A 155 51.68 -8.61 -5.42
C ASP A 155 51.42 -9.22 -6.83
N PRO A 156 50.34 -9.99 -7.04
CA PRO A 156 50.07 -10.60 -8.33
C PRO A 156 49.83 -9.58 -9.45
N GLY A 157 50.37 -9.84 -10.63
CA GLY A 157 50.16 -9.02 -11.84
C GLY A 157 50.78 -7.61 -11.82
N ALA A 158 51.73 -7.36 -10.92
CA ALA A 158 52.58 -6.18 -10.94
C ALA A 158 53.65 -6.27 -12.06
N SER A 159 54.68 -5.42 -12.01
CA SER A 159 55.75 -5.42 -13.02
C SER A 159 56.98 -6.14 -12.49
N ALA A 160 57.72 -6.77 -13.41
CA ALA A 160 58.85 -7.63 -13.08
C ALA A 160 59.86 -6.98 -12.08
N PRO A 161 60.38 -7.76 -11.11
CA PRO A 161 61.35 -7.30 -10.11
C PRO A 161 62.62 -6.65 -10.67
N ASP A 162 62.96 -6.92 -11.94
CA ASP A 162 64.10 -6.35 -12.67
C ASP A 162 63.85 -4.93 -13.23
N GLY A 163 62.65 -4.37 -13.04
CA GLY A 163 62.32 -3.03 -13.52
C GLY A 163 62.28 -2.93 -15.04
N SER A 164 62.03 -4.04 -15.74
CA SER A 164 61.88 -4.09 -17.20
C SER A 164 60.55 -3.49 -17.71
N GLY A 165 59.61 -3.16 -16.81
CA GLY A 165 58.36 -2.42 -17.07
C GLY A 165 58.56 -0.98 -17.57
N ASP A 166 57.45 -0.30 -17.89
CA ASP A 166 57.38 0.97 -18.64
C ASP A 166 57.74 2.25 -17.86
N GLY A 167 58.32 2.13 -16.67
CA GLY A 167 58.99 3.23 -15.99
C GLY A 167 59.66 2.77 -14.71
N ALA A 168 60.81 3.37 -14.39
CA ALA A 168 61.55 3.21 -13.15
C ALA A 168 60.62 3.08 -11.92
N ASN A 169 60.37 1.85 -11.48
CA ASN A 169 59.45 1.52 -10.39
C ASN A 169 60.11 1.85 -9.04
N THR A 170 60.00 3.10 -8.63
CA THR A 170 60.35 3.48 -7.25
C THR A 170 59.18 3.11 -6.34
N GLY A 171 59.28 1.98 -5.62
CA GLY A 171 58.33 1.62 -4.54
C GLY A 171 57.69 0.24 -4.59
N LEU A 172 58.13 -0.68 -5.47
CA LEU A 172 57.77 -2.09 -5.35
C LEU A 172 58.53 -2.73 -4.19
N VAL A 173 57.86 -3.63 -3.47
CA VAL A 173 58.45 -4.38 -2.36
C VAL A 173 58.52 -5.84 -2.76
N CYS A 174 59.73 -6.39 -2.85
CA CYS A 174 59.97 -7.79 -3.14
C CYS A 174 60.54 -8.50 -1.91
N ASP A 175 60.12 -9.74 -1.71
CA ASP A 175 60.77 -10.66 -0.78
C ASP A 175 62.04 -11.22 -1.45
N HIS A 176 63.14 -11.19 -0.71
CA HIS A 176 64.43 -11.68 -1.19
C HIS A 176 64.84 -12.94 -0.48
N PHE A 177 65.36 -13.87 -1.26
CA PHE A 177 65.91 -15.12 -0.81
C PHE A 177 67.29 -15.33 -1.43
N ASN A 178 68.19 -15.99 -0.72
CA ASN A 178 69.46 -16.44 -1.26
C ASN A 178 69.64 -17.94 -1.07
N LEU A 179 70.46 -18.54 -1.92
CA LEU A 179 70.94 -19.89 -1.66
C LEU A 179 71.91 -19.85 -0.50
N VAL A 180 71.90 -20.91 0.31
CA VAL A 180 72.75 -21.04 1.49
C VAL A 180 73.56 -22.32 1.37
N GLU A 181 74.85 -22.25 1.69
CA GLU A 181 75.73 -23.42 1.70
C GLU A 181 75.13 -24.54 2.58
N GLY A 182 75.04 -25.76 2.04
CA GLY A 182 74.51 -26.92 2.75
C GLY A 182 73.10 -27.34 2.34
N LEU A 183 72.40 -26.55 1.51
CA LEU A 183 71.24 -27.04 0.77
C LEU A 183 71.66 -28.15 -0.21
N PRO A 184 70.81 -29.16 -0.49
CA PRO A 184 71.12 -30.20 -1.46
C PRO A 184 71.49 -29.61 -2.83
N GLY A 185 72.69 -29.90 -3.32
CA GLY A 185 73.18 -29.40 -4.61
C GLY A 185 73.85 -28.02 -4.56
N VAL A 186 73.81 -27.33 -3.42
CA VAL A 186 74.40 -26.00 -3.21
C VAL A 186 75.72 -26.14 -2.47
N ALA A 187 76.76 -25.45 -2.94
CA ALA A 187 78.10 -25.48 -2.35
C ALA A 187 78.87 -24.20 -2.68
N GLU A 188 79.93 -23.91 -1.92
CA GLU A 188 80.91 -22.88 -2.29
C GLU A 188 81.85 -23.42 -3.38
N LEU A 189 81.77 -22.84 -4.57
CA LEU A 189 82.49 -23.22 -5.79
C LEU A 189 83.51 -22.17 -6.23
N ASP A 190 83.48 -20.98 -5.65
CA ASP A 190 84.41 -19.91 -5.96
C ASP A 190 85.69 -19.96 -5.08
N ARG A 191 86.43 -18.85 -4.95
CA ARG A 191 87.66 -18.77 -4.13
C ARG A 191 87.52 -17.86 -2.92
N THR A 192 86.33 -17.37 -2.67
CA THR A 192 85.95 -16.47 -1.60
C THR A 192 85.15 -17.33 -0.64
N ASP A 193 85.65 -17.55 0.57
CA ASP A 193 84.78 -18.14 1.59
C ASP A 193 83.69 -17.08 1.83
N ASP A 194 82.48 -17.31 1.35
CA ASP A 194 81.31 -16.50 1.69
C ASP A 194 80.10 -17.37 2.08
N ALA A 195 78.91 -16.78 2.15
CA ALA A 195 77.72 -17.44 2.70
C ALA A 195 76.59 -17.58 1.68
N CYS A 196 76.79 -17.12 0.45
CA CYS A 196 75.81 -17.24 -0.61
C CYS A 196 76.13 -18.47 -1.45
N GLY A 197 75.17 -19.36 -1.57
CA GLY A 197 75.40 -20.64 -2.19
C GLY A 197 75.53 -20.57 -3.71
N ASP A 198 76.45 -21.38 -4.24
CA ASP A 198 76.63 -21.56 -5.68
C ASP A 198 75.94 -22.83 -6.20
N MET A 199 75.63 -22.83 -7.51
CA MET A 199 75.10 -23.99 -8.20
C MET A 199 76.04 -24.42 -9.33
N ALA A 200 76.43 -25.69 -9.32
CA ALA A 200 77.11 -26.31 -10.46
C ALA A 200 76.15 -26.50 -11.65
N SER A 201 76.73 -26.73 -12.83
CA SER A 201 75.98 -27.03 -14.06
C SER A 201 75.11 -28.28 -13.92
N GLY A 202 73.84 -28.19 -14.32
CA GLY A 202 72.88 -29.29 -14.31
C GLY A 202 72.39 -29.70 -12.91
N VAL A 203 72.54 -28.83 -11.92
CA VAL A 203 72.05 -29.05 -10.56
C VAL A 203 70.64 -28.49 -10.41
N THR A 204 69.81 -29.23 -9.68
CA THR A 204 68.50 -28.79 -9.19
C THR A 204 68.55 -28.69 -7.67
N THR A 205 67.96 -27.64 -7.11
CA THR A 205 67.84 -27.45 -5.66
C THR A 205 66.48 -26.85 -5.30
N GLU A 206 66.07 -27.00 -4.04
CA GLU A 206 64.83 -26.46 -3.51
C GLU A 206 65.16 -25.33 -2.53
N VAL A 207 64.54 -24.18 -2.71
CA VAL A 207 64.67 -23.01 -1.83
C VAL A 207 63.32 -22.75 -1.19
N ASN A 208 63.24 -22.90 0.13
CA ASN A 208 62.03 -22.56 0.87
C ASN A 208 61.85 -21.03 0.86
N LEU A 209 60.72 -20.58 0.32
CA LEU A 209 60.33 -19.17 0.23
C LEU A 209 59.54 -18.71 1.46
N GLU A 210 59.56 -19.50 2.53
CA GLU A 210 58.79 -19.28 3.74
C GLU A 210 57.29 -19.10 3.42
N ILE A 211 56.57 -18.34 4.25
CA ILE A 211 55.15 -18.05 4.04
C ILE A 211 55.04 -16.79 3.17
N LEU A 212 54.58 -16.96 1.93
CA LEU A 212 54.17 -15.85 1.07
C LEU A 212 52.72 -15.48 1.39
N THR A 213 52.47 -14.18 1.57
CA THR A 213 51.12 -13.62 1.76
C THR A 213 50.72 -12.86 0.50
N LEU A 214 49.68 -13.32 -0.17
CA LEU A 214 49.24 -12.78 -1.46
C LEU A 214 47.72 -12.61 -1.52
N ALA A 215 47.25 -11.71 -2.37
CA ALA A 215 45.84 -11.56 -2.69
C ALA A 215 45.41 -12.62 -3.72
N CYS A 216 44.19 -13.15 -3.58
CA CYS A 216 43.55 -13.97 -4.59
C CYS A 216 43.10 -13.08 -5.75
N GLU A 217 44.02 -12.79 -6.65
CA GLU A 217 43.80 -11.96 -7.84
C GLU A 217 44.50 -12.59 -9.04
N ASP A 218 43.82 -12.55 -10.20
CA ASP A 218 44.36 -12.98 -11.48
C ASP A 218 44.14 -11.84 -12.48
N PRO A 219 45.06 -10.86 -12.53
CA PRO A 219 44.94 -9.73 -13.44
C PRO A 219 45.09 -10.11 -14.92
N ASN A 220 45.69 -11.26 -15.23
CA ASN A 220 45.95 -11.69 -16.61
C ASN A 220 44.87 -12.64 -17.17
N GLN A 221 43.97 -13.12 -16.29
CA GLN A 221 42.80 -13.96 -16.57
C GLN A 221 43.15 -15.33 -17.18
N ASP A 222 44.27 -15.92 -16.79
CA ASP A 222 44.70 -17.24 -17.29
C ASP A 222 44.34 -18.41 -16.36
N GLY A 223 43.73 -18.12 -15.22
CA GLY A 223 43.26 -19.14 -14.29
C GLY A 223 44.23 -19.45 -13.14
N VAL A 224 45.34 -18.73 -13.01
CA VAL A 224 46.33 -18.91 -11.93
C VAL A 224 46.65 -17.58 -11.25
N VAL A 225 47.09 -17.65 -9.99
CA VAL A 225 47.71 -16.49 -9.34
C VAL A 225 49.19 -16.49 -9.72
N ASP A 226 49.60 -15.48 -10.48
CA ASP A 226 51.00 -15.31 -10.90
C ASP A 226 51.72 -14.28 -10.04
N LEU A 227 52.85 -14.70 -9.48
CA LEU A 227 53.81 -13.79 -8.86
C LEU A 227 54.94 -13.51 -9.83
N ASP A 228 55.41 -12.27 -9.93
CA ASP A 228 56.64 -12.02 -10.68
C ASP A 228 57.86 -12.47 -9.87
N ALA A 229 58.74 -13.23 -10.49
CA ALA A 229 59.93 -13.77 -9.84
C ALA A 229 61.18 -13.60 -10.70
N CYS A 230 62.30 -13.29 -10.07
CA CYS A 230 63.58 -13.15 -10.75
C CYS A 230 64.70 -13.84 -9.98
N THR A 231 65.49 -14.67 -10.68
CA THR A 231 66.75 -15.21 -10.21
C THR A 231 67.90 -14.34 -10.69
N ALA A 232 68.93 -14.17 -9.85
CA ALA A 232 70.18 -13.54 -10.24
C ALA A 232 71.37 -14.28 -9.66
N TRP A 233 72.53 -14.04 -10.26
CA TRP A 233 73.78 -14.70 -9.89
C TRP A 233 74.98 -13.85 -10.28
N GLU A 234 76.12 -14.18 -9.72
CA GLU A 234 77.42 -13.70 -10.12
C GLU A 234 78.19 -14.73 -10.98
N ASN A 235 79.22 -14.22 -11.67
CA ASN A 235 80.05 -15.00 -12.60
C ASN A 235 81.54 -14.94 -12.26
N ASN A 236 81.90 -14.18 -11.23
CA ASN A 236 83.29 -13.98 -10.85
C ASN A 236 83.67 -15.00 -9.76
N THR A 237 84.97 -15.24 -9.63
CA THR A 237 85.54 -16.22 -8.68
C THR A 237 86.77 -15.64 -7.98
N THR A 238 86.91 -14.31 -8.02
CA THR A 238 88.18 -13.64 -7.70
C THR A 238 88.05 -12.41 -6.80
N GLY A 239 86.84 -12.04 -6.34
CA GLY A 239 86.62 -10.98 -5.35
C GLY A 239 87.04 -9.55 -5.76
N ALA A 240 87.68 -9.36 -6.91
CA ALA A 240 88.34 -8.08 -7.25
C ALA A 240 87.36 -6.95 -7.63
N ASN A 241 86.10 -7.27 -7.95
CA ASN A 241 85.02 -6.33 -8.28
C ASN A 241 83.64 -6.86 -7.80
N GLU A 242 83.66 -7.74 -6.81
CA GLU A 242 82.50 -8.49 -6.33
C GLU A 242 81.92 -7.80 -5.11
N VAL A 243 80.60 -7.69 -5.06
CA VAL A 243 79.92 -7.36 -3.82
C VAL A 243 79.82 -8.68 -3.08
N ILE A 244 80.72 -8.91 -2.12
CA ILE A 244 80.89 -10.22 -1.49
C ILE A 244 79.78 -10.45 -0.47
N CYS A 245 79.17 -11.62 -0.49
CA CYS A 245 78.19 -12.02 0.52
C CYS A 245 78.81 -12.07 1.94
N PRO A 246 78.06 -11.70 2.99
CA PRO A 246 78.61 -11.64 4.33
C PRO A 246 78.76 -13.04 4.96
N LEU A 247 79.97 -13.41 5.36
CA LEU A 247 80.29 -14.67 6.09
C LEU A 247 79.65 -14.81 7.49
N ASP A 248 79.44 -13.69 8.20
CA ASP A 248 78.91 -13.60 9.58
C ASP A 248 78.48 -12.15 9.80
N PRO A 249 77.20 -11.80 10.02
CA PRO A 249 76.61 -10.58 9.47
C PRO A 249 77.26 -9.29 10.00
N PRO A 250 78.06 -8.57 9.20
CA PRO A 250 78.34 -7.17 9.41
C PRO A 250 77.49 -6.41 8.37
N GLY A 251 76.17 -6.43 8.53
CA GLY A 251 75.24 -5.82 7.55
C GLY A 251 73.79 -6.30 7.62
N GLY A 252 73.53 -7.46 8.24
CA GLY A 252 72.17 -8.00 8.29
C GLY A 252 71.63 -8.36 6.90
N PRO A 253 70.30 -8.36 6.70
CA PRO A 253 69.65 -8.78 5.44
C PRO A 253 70.12 -8.00 4.20
N GLU A 254 70.50 -6.73 4.36
CA GLU A 254 71.00 -5.88 3.29
C GLU A 254 72.28 -6.44 2.65
N GLY A 255 73.14 -7.13 3.41
CA GLY A 255 74.38 -7.69 2.91
C GLY A 255 74.17 -8.88 1.95
N PHE A 256 73.20 -9.75 2.26
CA PHE A 256 72.84 -10.88 1.40
C PHE A 256 72.11 -10.44 0.12
N ARG A 257 71.22 -9.45 0.25
CA ARG A 257 70.58 -8.80 -0.91
C ARG A 257 71.61 -8.25 -1.87
N GLN A 258 72.54 -7.43 -1.39
CA GLN A 258 73.57 -6.83 -2.23
C GLN A 258 74.55 -7.85 -2.84
N GLY A 259 74.91 -8.90 -2.09
CA GLY A 259 75.88 -9.89 -2.56
C GLY A 259 75.36 -10.79 -3.69
N THR A 260 74.06 -11.04 -3.72
CA THR A 260 73.42 -11.85 -4.78
C THR A 260 72.90 -11.02 -5.97
N THR A 261 73.09 -9.70 -5.92
CA THR A 261 72.53 -8.75 -6.89
C THR A 261 73.32 -8.75 -8.21
N PRO A 262 72.65 -8.80 -9.38
CA PRO A 262 73.35 -8.97 -10.65
C PRO A 262 74.01 -7.67 -11.14
N GLY A 263 75.30 -7.74 -11.46
CA GLY A 263 75.99 -6.59 -12.04
C GLY A 263 75.57 -6.18 -13.47
N THR A 264 74.82 -7.03 -14.20
CA THR A 264 74.34 -6.78 -15.58
C THR A 264 73.09 -7.61 -15.89
N GLY A 265 72.23 -7.18 -16.82
CA GLY A 265 71.05 -7.93 -17.26
C GLY A 265 71.30 -9.34 -17.85
N SER A 266 72.53 -9.67 -18.25
CA SER A 266 72.87 -11.04 -18.67
C SER A 266 73.18 -12.01 -17.51
N LYS A 267 72.92 -11.60 -16.27
CA LYS A 267 73.18 -12.36 -15.05
C LYS A 267 71.92 -12.58 -14.21
N CYS A 268 70.78 -12.45 -14.85
CA CYS A 268 69.50 -12.67 -14.21
C CYS A 268 68.51 -13.22 -15.23
N LYS A 269 67.50 -13.90 -14.70
CA LYS A 269 66.33 -14.37 -15.42
C LYS A 269 65.10 -13.97 -14.62
N CYS A 270 64.10 -13.43 -15.31
CA CYS A 270 62.79 -13.13 -14.73
C CYS A 270 61.71 -13.89 -15.46
N GLY A 271 60.66 -14.26 -14.73
CA GLY A 271 59.49 -14.93 -15.26
C GLY A 271 58.34 -14.89 -14.25
N VAL A 272 57.25 -15.56 -14.62
CA VAL A 272 56.10 -15.75 -13.74
C VAL A 272 56.29 -16.99 -12.89
N LEU A 273 56.00 -16.86 -11.61
CA LEU A 273 55.88 -17.93 -10.64
C LEU A 273 54.39 -18.25 -10.49
N GLY A 274 53.89 -19.14 -11.34
CA GLY A 274 52.49 -19.54 -11.33
C GLY A 274 52.17 -20.44 -10.14
N LEU A 275 51.27 -20.00 -9.27
CA LEU A 275 50.78 -20.81 -8.16
C LEU A 275 49.51 -21.57 -8.59
N PRO A 276 49.33 -22.86 -8.22
CA PRO A 276 48.13 -23.65 -8.55
C PRO A 276 46.91 -23.21 -7.73
N ILE A 277 46.44 -21.99 -7.97
CA ILE A 277 45.35 -21.34 -7.26
C ILE A 277 44.24 -21.04 -8.26
N ASP A 278 43.06 -21.63 -8.05
CA ASP A 278 41.85 -21.38 -8.82
C ASP A 278 41.05 -20.25 -8.16
N ILE A 279 40.91 -19.13 -8.86
CA ILE A 279 39.91 -18.12 -8.49
C ILE A 279 38.52 -18.64 -8.86
N ARG A 280 37.65 -18.74 -7.87
CA ARG A 280 36.30 -19.25 -7.99
C ARG A 280 35.29 -18.12 -8.04
N SER A 281 34.16 -18.41 -8.64
CA SER A 281 33.03 -17.50 -8.79
C SER A 281 31.95 -17.82 -7.75
N VAL A 282 31.02 -16.91 -7.54
CA VAL A 282 29.86 -17.08 -6.66
C VAL A 282 28.59 -16.70 -7.41
N LEU A 283 27.59 -17.57 -7.34
CA LEU A 283 26.24 -17.28 -7.79
C LEU A 283 25.32 -17.05 -6.59
N ARG A 284 24.61 -15.92 -6.59
CA ARG A 284 23.62 -15.57 -5.57
C ARG A 284 22.23 -15.52 -6.17
N VAL A 285 21.26 -15.97 -5.38
CA VAL A 285 19.84 -15.93 -5.75
C VAL A 285 19.09 -15.16 -4.67
N THR A 286 18.46 -14.05 -5.05
CA THR A 286 17.69 -13.20 -4.13
C THR A 286 16.21 -13.22 -4.47
N LYS A 287 15.36 -13.32 -3.46
CA LYS A 287 13.91 -13.30 -3.61
C LYS A 287 13.31 -11.94 -3.24
N VAL A 288 12.42 -11.44 -4.08
CA VAL A 288 11.60 -10.25 -3.80
C VAL A 288 10.13 -10.57 -4.07
N THR A 289 9.23 -10.02 -3.25
CA THR A 289 7.79 -10.09 -3.44
C THR A 289 7.18 -8.71 -3.63
N VAL A 290 6.04 -8.64 -4.29
CA VAL A 290 5.17 -7.46 -4.34
C VAL A 290 3.77 -7.91 -3.91
N PRO A 291 3.26 -7.48 -2.73
CA PRO A 291 3.85 -6.51 -1.80
C PRO A 291 5.16 -6.99 -1.16
N ASP A 292 5.95 -6.04 -0.64
CA ASP A 292 7.30 -6.25 -0.07
C ASP A 292 7.32 -6.00 1.46
N PRO A 293 7.25 -7.04 2.31
CA PRO A 293 6.72 -8.36 2.02
C PRO A 293 5.18 -8.31 1.89
N ASP A 294 4.57 -9.43 1.50
CA ASP A 294 3.12 -9.61 1.62
C ASP A 294 2.69 -9.52 3.10
N PRO A 295 1.80 -8.57 3.47
CA PRO A 295 1.43 -8.38 4.87
C PRO A 295 0.54 -9.50 5.43
N THR A 296 -0.04 -10.34 4.57
CA THR A 296 -0.92 -11.44 4.97
C THR A 296 -0.17 -12.76 5.19
N ASP A 297 0.99 -12.92 4.54
CA ASP A 297 1.88 -14.07 4.66
C ASP A 297 3.34 -13.66 4.41
N PRO A 298 3.99 -12.99 5.38
CA PRO A 298 5.34 -12.46 5.20
C PRO A 298 6.41 -13.56 5.06
N ASP A 299 6.09 -14.79 5.48
CA ASP A 299 6.98 -15.95 5.49
C ASP A 299 6.71 -16.89 4.29
N GLN A 300 6.00 -16.42 3.25
CA GLN A 300 5.75 -17.20 2.04
C GLN A 300 7.07 -17.59 1.36
N GLU A 301 7.37 -18.89 1.37
CA GLU A 301 8.53 -19.46 0.71
C GLU A 301 8.31 -19.71 -0.79
N PHE A 302 9.34 -19.47 -1.59
CA PHE A 302 9.41 -19.79 -3.01
C PHE A 302 10.51 -20.81 -3.23
N ALA A 303 10.19 -21.92 -3.91
CA ALA A 303 11.13 -23.01 -4.13
C ALA A 303 11.98 -22.75 -5.38
N PHE A 304 13.29 -22.98 -5.26
CA PHE A 304 14.27 -22.82 -6.32
C PHE A 304 15.03 -24.12 -6.55
N THR A 305 15.51 -24.29 -7.79
CA THR A 305 16.50 -25.29 -8.15
C THR A 305 17.61 -24.67 -8.98
N SER A 306 18.83 -25.14 -8.79
CA SER A 306 20.00 -24.73 -9.55
C SER A 306 20.93 -25.91 -9.81
N ASP A 307 21.80 -25.78 -10.80
CA ASP A 307 22.93 -26.69 -11.04
C ASP A 307 24.24 -26.20 -10.40
N ALA A 308 24.24 -25.06 -9.71
CA ALA A 308 25.37 -24.58 -8.92
C ALA A 308 25.50 -25.32 -7.57
N ASP A 309 26.73 -25.70 -7.24
CA ASP A 309 27.06 -26.37 -5.99
C ASP A 309 26.70 -25.48 -4.78
N GLY A 310 26.24 -26.08 -3.69
CA GLY A 310 25.77 -25.38 -2.50
C GLY A 310 24.30 -24.91 -2.56
N ILE A 311 23.71 -24.74 -3.76
CA ILE A 311 22.33 -24.23 -3.93
C ILE A 311 21.48 -25.08 -4.89
N THR A 312 21.67 -26.40 -4.90
CA THR A 312 20.95 -27.28 -5.86
C THR A 312 19.43 -27.30 -5.69
N SER A 313 18.94 -27.17 -4.45
CA SER A 313 17.53 -27.00 -4.13
C SER A 313 17.36 -26.31 -2.78
N PHE A 314 16.58 -25.25 -2.76
CA PHE A 314 16.41 -24.38 -1.59
C PHE A 314 15.09 -23.62 -1.69
N SER A 315 14.68 -22.98 -0.59
CA SER A 315 13.54 -22.07 -0.53
C SER A 315 13.99 -20.72 -0.04
N LEU A 316 13.39 -19.65 -0.55
CA LEU A 316 13.59 -18.28 -0.06
C LEU A 316 12.25 -17.60 0.19
N SER A 317 12.17 -16.88 1.29
CA SER A 317 11.14 -15.88 1.58
C SER A 317 11.58 -14.50 1.06
N ASN A 318 10.69 -13.51 1.12
CA ASN A 318 10.99 -12.16 0.66
C ASN A 318 12.21 -11.54 1.37
N GLY A 319 13.15 -10.99 0.58
CA GLY A 319 14.37 -10.36 1.05
C GLY A 319 15.51 -11.34 1.36
N GLU A 320 15.28 -12.65 1.31
CA GLU A 320 16.31 -13.65 1.55
C GLU A 320 17.20 -13.86 0.32
N THR A 321 18.44 -14.30 0.56
CA THR A 321 19.43 -14.60 -0.48
C THR A 321 20.13 -15.91 -0.18
N ALA A 322 20.20 -16.79 -1.18
CA ALA A 322 21.05 -17.98 -1.16
C ALA A 322 22.36 -17.69 -1.92
N SER A 323 23.44 -18.33 -1.51
CA SER A 323 24.76 -18.22 -2.13
C SER A 323 25.28 -19.61 -2.44
N SER A 324 25.79 -19.82 -3.66
CA SER A 324 26.52 -21.04 -4.01
C SER A 324 27.77 -21.21 -3.13
N ASP A 325 28.28 -22.43 -3.10
CA ASP A 325 29.69 -22.64 -2.75
C ASP A 325 30.59 -21.97 -3.82
N PRO A 326 31.90 -21.79 -3.56
CA PRO A 326 32.83 -21.36 -4.60
C PRO A 326 32.81 -22.33 -5.78
N ILE A 327 32.42 -21.84 -6.95
CA ILE A 327 32.21 -22.63 -8.17
C ILE A 327 33.22 -22.25 -9.26
N SER A 328 33.45 -23.17 -10.20
CA SER A 328 34.28 -22.91 -11.38
C SER A 328 33.60 -21.92 -12.33
N GLU A 329 34.37 -21.39 -13.27
CA GLU A 329 33.80 -20.75 -14.46
C GLU A 329 32.90 -21.74 -15.23
N GLY A 330 31.89 -21.21 -15.90
CA GLY A 330 30.94 -22.01 -16.65
C GLY A 330 29.59 -21.33 -16.82
N THR A 331 28.62 -22.07 -17.34
CA THR A 331 27.24 -21.62 -17.44
C THR A 331 26.38 -22.40 -16.45
N TYR A 332 25.65 -21.66 -15.61
CA TYR A 332 24.77 -22.18 -14.57
C TYR A 332 23.32 -21.79 -14.84
N SER A 333 22.39 -22.44 -14.19
CA SER A 333 20.96 -22.18 -14.31
C SER A 333 20.30 -22.12 -12.94
N VAL A 334 19.30 -21.24 -12.82
CA VAL A 334 18.43 -21.08 -11.65
C VAL A 334 17.00 -21.02 -12.15
N SER A 335 16.13 -21.82 -11.55
CA SER A 335 14.70 -21.82 -11.86
C SER A 335 13.85 -21.75 -10.60
N GLU A 336 12.84 -20.91 -10.62
CA GLU A 336 11.85 -20.77 -9.55
C GLU A 336 10.57 -21.56 -9.86
N THR A 337 10.03 -22.24 -8.86
CA THR A 337 8.67 -22.79 -8.87
C THR A 337 7.72 -21.81 -8.20
N VAL A 338 6.86 -21.17 -9.00
CA VAL A 338 5.92 -20.13 -8.54
C VAL A 338 4.72 -20.74 -7.80
N PRO A 339 4.46 -20.38 -6.53
CA PRO A 339 3.26 -20.81 -5.80
C PRO A 339 1.96 -20.31 -6.43
N ALA A 340 0.85 -21.01 -6.17
CA ALA A 340 -0.46 -20.57 -6.62
C ALA A 340 -0.84 -19.20 -6.01
N GLY A 341 -1.46 -18.33 -6.82
CA GLY A 341 -1.81 -16.97 -6.39
C GLY A 341 -0.66 -15.96 -6.55
N TRP A 342 0.49 -16.38 -7.08
CA TRP A 342 1.61 -15.51 -7.42
C TRP A 342 1.93 -15.59 -8.91
N ASP A 343 2.50 -14.52 -9.45
CA ASP A 343 3.10 -14.50 -10.78
C ASP A 343 4.56 -14.08 -10.68
N LEU A 344 5.47 -14.79 -11.35
CA LEU A 344 6.85 -14.34 -11.54
C LEU A 344 6.83 -13.18 -12.55
N THR A 345 7.06 -11.96 -12.07
CA THR A 345 6.96 -10.74 -12.88
C THR A 345 8.32 -10.21 -13.32
N SER A 346 9.40 -10.58 -12.63
CA SER A 346 10.77 -10.28 -13.05
C SER A 346 11.73 -11.37 -12.61
N ALA A 347 12.72 -11.69 -13.45
CA ALA A 347 13.85 -12.55 -13.13
C ALA A 347 15.06 -12.04 -13.89
N THR A 348 16.06 -11.49 -13.20
CA THR A 348 17.21 -10.80 -13.83
C THR A 348 18.48 -10.98 -13.01
N CYS A 349 19.61 -11.18 -13.66
CA CYS A 349 20.93 -11.15 -13.03
C CYS A 349 21.63 -9.79 -13.24
N ASP A 350 22.49 -9.39 -12.31
CA ASP A 350 23.22 -8.11 -12.36
C ASP A 350 24.27 -8.04 -13.48
N ASN A 351 24.79 -9.19 -13.93
CA ASN A 351 25.58 -9.32 -15.15
C ASN A 351 24.74 -9.27 -16.45
N SER A 352 23.42 -9.05 -16.34
CA SER A 352 22.45 -9.01 -17.45
C SER A 352 22.14 -10.35 -18.13
N ASP A 353 22.60 -11.47 -17.58
CA ASP A 353 22.21 -12.79 -18.08
C ASP A 353 20.77 -13.16 -17.70
N ASP A 354 20.22 -14.09 -18.48
CA ASP A 354 18.96 -14.76 -18.13
C ASP A 354 19.25 -15.81 -17.05
N PRO A 355 18.48 -15.86 -15.94
CA PRO A 355 18.71 -16.83 -14.88
C PRO A 355 18.72 -18.31 -15.32
N SER A 356 18.13 -18.64 -16.47
CA SER A 356 18.20 -20.00 -17.04
C SER A 356 19.55 -20.35 -17.68
N ALA A 357 20.44 -19.36 -17.89
CA ALA A 357 21.78 -19.53 -18.44
C ALA A 357 22.69 -18.36 -18.03
N VAL A 358 23.19 -18.41 -16.80
CA VAL A 358 24.12 -17.43 -16.21
C VAL A 358 25.56 -17.85 -16.53
N THR A 359 26.27 -17.04 -17.30
CA THR A 359 27.68 -17.28 -17.63
C THR A 359 28.57 -16.60 -16.61
N LEU A 360 29.35 -17.40 -15.89
CA LEU A 360 30.33 -16.93 -14.92
C LEU A 360 31.73 -17.12 -15.52
N GLY A 361 32.42 -16.02 -15.71
CA GLY A 361 33.87 -16.00 -15.82
C GLY A 361 34.53 -16.17 -14.45
N GLN A 362 35.85 -16.24 -14.47
CA GLN A 362 36.64 -16.44 -13.26
C GLN A 362 36.48 -15.26 -12.28
N GLY A 363 36.17 -15.57 -11.02
CA GLY A 363 36.02 -14.56 -9.98
C GLY A 363 34.74 -13.74 -10.02
N ASP A 364 33.81 -14.05 -10.93
CA ASP A 364 32.53 -13.36 -10.98
C ASP A 364 31.72 -13.58 -9.67
N ASP A 365 31.13 -12.52 -9.12
CA ASP A 365 30.11 -12.57 -8.05
C ASP A 365 28.82 -12.01 -8.64
N VAL A 366 27.92 -12.91 -9.07
CA VAL A 366 26.70 -12.56 -9.82
C VAL A 366 25.48 -12.81 -8.96
N THR A 367 24.58 -11.84 -8.90
CA THR A 367 23.31 -11.95 -8.18
C THR A 367 22.12 -11.94 -9.13
N CYS A 368 21.35 -13.04 -9.12
CA CYS A 368 20.07 -13.15 -9.80
C CYS A 368 18.90 -12.86 -8.86
N THR A 369 18.11 -11.85 -9.19
CA THR A 369 16.93 -11.43 -8.41
C THR A 369 15.65 -11.89 -9.08
N PHE A 370 14.81 -12.59 -8.33
CA PHE A 370 13.49 -13.05 -8.76
C PHE A 370 12.38 -12.32 -8.00
N THR A 371 11.51 -11.62 -8.72
CA THR A 371 10.40 -10.85 -8.18
C THR A 371 9.06 -11.50 -8.52
N ASN A 372 8.27 -11.84 -7.49
CA ASN A 372 6.90 -12.32 -7.69
C ASN A 372 5.89 -11.31 -7.20
N THR A 373 4.81 -11.14 -7.96
CA THR A 373 3.70 -10.27 -7.60
C THR A 373 2.50 -11.12 -7.18
N LYS A 374 1.93 -10.80 -6.01
CA LYS A 374 0.76 -11.50 -5.48
C LYS A 374 -0.50 -11.07 -6.23
N ARG A 375 -1.32 -12.05 -6.60
CA ARG A 375 -2.65 -11.82 -7.16
C ARG A 375 -3.63 -11.37 -6.08
N GLY A 376 -4.53 -10.49 -6.46
CA GLY A 376 -5.66 -10.07 -5.64
C GLY A 376 -6.94 -10.81 -5.99
N SER A 377 -8.07 -10.37 -5.44
CA SER A 377 -9.38 -10.85 -5.87
C SER A 377 -10.44 -9.75 -5.90
N ILE A 378 -11.48 -9.97 -6.72
CA ILE A 378 -12.62 -9.07 -6.84
C ILE A 378 -13.93 -9.82 -6.60
N ALA A 379 -14.87 -9.17 -5.92
CA ALA A 379 -16.23 -9.68 -5.72
C ALA A 379 -17.27 -8.57 -5.69
N VAL A 380 -18.54 -8.93 -5.93
CA VAL A 380 -19.68 -8.03 -5.77
C VAL A 380 -20.60 -8.53 -4.67
N LYS A 381 -21.15 -7.60 -3.89
CA LYS A 381 -22.17 -7.86 -2.87
C LYS A 381 -23.45 -7.14 -3.23
N LYS A 382 -24.60 -7.79 -3.01
CA LYS A 382 -25.91 -7.21 -3.28
C LYS A 382 -26.64 -6.84 -1.99
N VAL A 383 -27.22 -5.64 -1.97
CA VAL A 383 -28.10 -5.14 -0.91
C VAL A 383 -29.40 -4.60 -1.53
N THR A 384 -30.54 -4.81 -0.88
CA THR A 384 -31.83 -4.24 -1.28
C THR A 384 -32.45 -3.37 -0.18
N LEU A 385 -33.28 -2.43 -0.60
CA LEU A 385 -34.16 -1.65 0.26
C LEU A 385 -35.61 -1.83 -0.26
N PRO A 386 -36.51 -2.47 0.50
CA PRO A 386 -36.28 -3.03 1.84
C PRO A 386 -35.36 -4.27 1.78
N SER A 387 -34.79 -4.64 2.93
CA SER A 387 -33.96 -5.85 3.04
C SER A 387 -34.81 -7.13 2.98
N GLY A 388 -34.22 -8.23 2.58
CA GLY A 388 -34.83 -9.56 2.51
C GLY A 388 -35.58 -9.84 1.20
N GLU A 389 -35.40 -8.99 0.20
CA GLU A 389 -36.09 -9.12 -1.08
C GLU A 389 -35.52 -10.29 -1.90
N THR A 390 -36.42 -11.04 -2.54
CA THR A 390 -36.09 -12.27 -3.28
C THR A 390 -35.77 -12.01 -4.75
N GLN A 391 -35.86 -10.76 -5.21
CA GLN A 391 -35.46 -10.37 -6.56
C GLN A 391 -33.98 -10.70 -6.78
N SER A 392 -33.68 -11.38 -7.88
CA SER A 392 -32.30 -11.62 -8.30
C SER A 392 -31.83 -10.52 -9.25
N PHE A 393 -30.60 -10.07 -9.07
CA PHE A 393 -29.95 -9.04 -9.87
C PHE A 393 -28.75 -9.64 -10.60
N SER A 394 -28.65 -9.38 -11.90
CA SER A 394 -27.62 -9.97 -12.76
C SER A 394 -26.44 -9.02 -12.93
N PHE A 395 -25.24 -9.56 -12.82
CA PHE A 395 -23.97 -8.86 -12.98
C PHE A 395 -23.20 -9.41 -14.19
N THR A 396 -22.56 -8.52 -14.93
CA THR A 396 -21.74 -8.82 -16.12
C THR A 396 -20.42 -8.05 -16.06
N GLY A 397 -19.45 -8.41 -16.90
CA GLY A 397 -18.10 -7.86 -16.87
C GLY A 397 -17.10 -8.90 -16.39
N ASP A 398 -16.13 -8.49 -15.58
CA ASP A 398 -15.12 -9.37 -14.99
C ASP A 398 -15.67 -10.20 -13.83
N VAL A 399 -16.70 -9.68 -13.13
CA VAL A 399 -17.49 -10.46 -12.17
C VAL A 399 -18.86 -10.77 -12.76
N VAL A 400 -19.12 -12.05 -13.02
CA VAL A 400 -20.41 -12.54 -13.52
C VAL A 400 -21.13 -13.30 -12.42
N ALA A 401 -22.30 -12.80 -12.03
CA ALA A 401 -23.08 -13.38 -10.94
C ALA A 401 -24.58 -13.08 -11.09
N SER A 402 -25.41 -13.82 -10.34
CA SER A 402 -26.82 -13.51 -10.12
C SER A 402 -27.08 -13.58 -8.62
N LEU A 403 -27.34 -12.44 -7.99
CA LEU A 403 -27.36 -12.31 -6.53
C LEU A 403 -28.73 -11.81 -6.03
N MET A 404 -29.15 -12.31 -4.88
CA MET A 404 -30.28 -11.79 -4.08
C MET A 404 -29.76 -10.92 -2.93
N ASP A 405 -30.67 -10.33 -2.16
CA ASP A 405 -30.29 -9.51 -1.01
C ASP A 405 -29.36 -10.26 -0.02
N GLY A 406 -28.32 -9.56 0.42
CA GLY A 406 -27.33 -10.06 1.36
C GLY A 406 -26.29 -11.02 0.78
N GLN A 407 -26.38 -11.40 -0.50
CA GLN A 407 -25.42 -12.33 -1.12
C GLN A 407 -24.17 -11.62 -1.66
N THR A 408 -23.05 -12.34 -1.64
CA THR A 408 -21.78 -11.96 -2.26
C THR A 408 -21.39 -13.01 -3.31
N SER A 409 -20.83 -12.59 -4.43
CA SER A 409 -20.32 -13.51 -5.46
C SER A 409 -19.13 -14.33 -4.94
N THR A 410 -18.83 -15.43 -5.62
CA THR A 410 -17.52 -16.10 -5.46
C THR A 410 -16.42 -15.12 -5.88
N PRO A 411 -15.35 -14.94 -5.09
CA PRO A 411 -14.23 -14.10 -5.48
C PRO A 411 -13.58 -14.58 -6.78
N VAL A 412 -13.22 -13.64 -7.66
CA VAL A 412 -12.46 -13.89 -8.88
C VAL A 412 -11.03 -13.48 -8.62
N VAL A 413 -10.09 -14.43 -8.72
CA VAL A 413 -8.65 -14.16 -8.55
C VAL A 413 -8.12 -13.47 -9.79
N VAL A 414 -7.46 -12.32 -9.62
CA VAL A 414 -7.01 -11.45 -10.70
C VAL A 414 -5.57 -10.99 -10.47
N VAL A 415 -4.88 -10.68 -11.57
CA VAL A 415 -3.60 -9.96 -11.48
C VAL A 415 -3.87 -8.50 -11.06
N PRO A 416 -2.87 -7.77 -10.57
CA PRO A 416 -3.05 -6.34 -10.29
C PRO A 416 -3.46 -5.58 -11.55
N GLY A 417 -4.44 -4.69 -11.43
CA GLY A 417 -5.02 -4.01 -12.58
C GLY A 417 -6.42 -3.47 -12.34
N SER A 418 -7.06 -3.02 -13.43
CA SER A 418 -8.40 -2.45 -13.38
C SER A 418 -9.44 -3.40 -13.99
N TYR A 419 -10.53 -3.62 -13.27
CA TYR A 419 -11.62 -4.53 -13.62
C TYR A 419 -12.97 -3.87 -13.42
N SER A 420 -14.04 -4.49 -13.91
CA SER A 420 -15.38 -3.93 -13.81
C SER A 420 -16.47 -4.97 -13.60
N ALA A 421 -17.55 -4.55 -12.96
CA ALA A 421 -18.79 -5.31 -12.87
C ALA A 421 -19.98 -4.37 -13.07
N THR A 422 -20.90 -4.73 -13.96
CA THR A 422 -22.08 -3.93 -14.29
C THR A 422 -23.36 -4.68 -13.93
N GLU A 423 -24.22 -4.04 -13.15
CA GLU A 423 -25.53 -4.56 -12.78
C GLU A 423 -26.59 -4.25 -13.85
N THR A 424 -27.43 -5.23 -14.17
CA THR A 424 -28.68 -4.99 -14.90
C THR A 424 -29.82 -4.77 -13.90
N VAL A 425 -30.31 -3.54 -13.79
CA VAL A 425 -31.37 -3.16 -12.85
C VAL A 425 -32.75 -3.64 -13.36
N PRO A 426 -33.46 -4.51 -12.62
CA PRO A 426 -34.81 -4.95 -12.99
C PRO A 426 -35.84 -3.82 -12.93
N ALA A 427 -36.94 -3.97 -13.67
CA ALA A 427 -38.06 -3.02 -13.60
C ALA A 427 -38.65 -2.94 -12.18
N GLY A 428 -39.05 -1.74 -11.76
CA GLY A 428 -39.56 -1.48 -10.40
C GLY A 428 -38.46 -1.32 -9.35
N TRP A 429 -37.19 -1.24 -9.76
CA TRP A 429 -36.04 -1.00 -8.88
C TRP A 429 -35.20 0.15 -9.40
N ASP A 430 -34.56 0.87 -8.48
CA ASP A 430 -33.56 1.88 -8.76
C ASP A 430 -32.23 1.45 -8.10
N LEU A 431 -31.12 1.48 -8.84
CA LEU A 431 -29.80 1.36 -8.22
C LEU A 431 -29.46 2.69 -7.57
N THR A 432 -29.31 2.69 -6.25
CA THR A 432 -29.16 3.93 -5.47
C THR A 432 -27.75 4.12 -4.94
N SER A 433 -26.94 3.07 -4.80
CA SER A 433 -25.52 3.21 -4.50
C SER A 433 -24.67 2.04 -4.97
N ILE A 434 -23.40 2.35 -5.24
CA ILE A 434 -22.30 1.40 -5.37
C ILE A 434 -21.21 1.89 -4.42
N SER A 435 -20.72 1.03 -3.53
CA SER A 435 -19.63 1.35 -2.60
C SER A 435 -18.62 0.22 -2.55
N CYS A 436 -17.35 0.51 -2.78
CA CYS A 436 -16.26 -0.45 -2.65
C CYS A 436 -15.58 -0.29 -1.28
N ASP A 437 -14.99 -1.36 -0.76
CA ASP A 437 -14.20 -1.38 0.48
C ASP A 437 -12.75 -0.92 0.28
N ASP A 438 -12.29 -0.87 -0.96
CA ASP A 438 -11.07 -0.20 -1.37
C ASP A 438 -11.31 1.28 -1.75
N GLY A 439 -10.39 2.13 -1.31
CA GLY A 439 -10.46 3.59 -1.43
C GLY A 439 -10.09 4.14 -2.80
N ASN A 440 -9.42 3.36 -3.67
CA ASN A 440 -9.09 3.78 -5.02
C ASN A 440 -10.07 3.18 -6.08
N SER A 441 -10.88 2.20 -5.70
CA SER A 441 -12.00 1.65 -6.46
C SER A 441 -13.26 2.52 -6.37
N THR A 442 -14.11 2.50 -7.41
CA THR A 442 -15.24 3.42 -7.53
C THR A 442 -16.48 2.79 -8.17
N GLY A 443 -17.64 3.43 -7.95
CA GLY A 443 -18.88 3.10 -8.66
C GLY A 443 -19.41 4.29 -9.46
N ALA A 444 -19.78 4.05 -10.71
CA ALA A 444 -20.37 5.05 -11.60
C ALA A 444 -21.50 4.46 -12.45
N GLY A 445 -22.67 5.10 -12.42
CA GLY A 445 -23.86 4.57 -13.08
C GLY A 445 -24.23 3.20 -12.50
N ALA A 446 -24.29 2.17 -13.35
CA ALA A 446 -24.54 0.79 -12.94
C ALA A 446 -23.27 -0.08 -12.89
N THR A 447 -22.08 0.55 -12.92
CA THR A 447 -20.80 -0.15 -13.04
C THR A 447 -19.89 0.16 -11.86
N ALA A 448 -19.39 -0.87 -11.20
CA ALA A 448 -18.23 -0.78 -10.31
C ALA A 448 -16.95 -0.93 -11.14
N THR A 449 -15.94 -0.11 -10.83
CA THR A 449 -14.56 -0.24 -11.32
C THR A 449 -13.69 -0.61 -10.12
N PHE A 450 -13.08 -1.79 -10.20
CA PHE A 450 -12.12 -2.30 -9.23
C PHE A 450 -10.72 -1.91 -9.69
N ASN A 451 -9.89 -1.40 -8.80
CA ASN A 451 -8.50 -1.07 -9.05
C ASN A 451 -7.68 -1.87 -8.04
N VAL A 452 -7.21 -3.04 -8.47
CA VAL A 452 -6.63 -4.05 -7.58
C VAL A 452 -5.13 -3.87 -7.52
N GLU A 453 -4.62 -3.55 -6.33
CA GLU A 453 -3.20 -3.55 -6.03
C GLU A 453 -2.69 -4.99 -5.73
N PRO A 454 -1.37 -5.25 -5.77
CA PRO A 454 -0.81 -6.57 -5.45
C PRO A 454 -1.31 -7.13 -4.12
N GLY A 455 -1.88 -8.34 -4.16
CA GLY A 455 -2.41 -9.04 -2.99
C GLY A 455 -3.71 -8.48 -2.41
N GLU A 456 -4.35 -7.50 -3.04
CA GLU A 456 -5.55 -6.85 -2.53
C GLU A 456 -6.84 -7.62 -2.87
N ASP A 457 -7.76 -7.72 -1.91
CA ASP A 457 -9.10 -8.28 -2.10
C ASP A 457 -10.15 -7.15 -2.03
N VAL A 458 -10.86 -6.92 -3.14
CA VAL A 458 -11.81 -5.80 -3.27
C VAL A 458 -13.25 -6.31 -3.43
N ILE A 459 -14.17 -5.77 -2.61
CA ILE A 459 -15.59 -6.05 -2.66
C ILE A 459 -16.40 -4.76 -2.88
N CYS A 460 -17.11 -4.69 -4.00
CA CYS A 460 -18.06 -3.60 -4.27
C CYS A 460 -19.50 -4.02 -3.97
N THR A 461 -20.18 -3.24 -3.14
CA THR A 461 -21.57 -3.43 -2.72
C THR A 461 -22.53 -2.59 -3.56
N PHE A 462 -23.51 -3.23 -4.20
CA PHE A 462 -24.57 -2.62 -4.99
C PHE A 462 -25.88 -2.59 -4.22
N THR A 463 -26.45 -1.41 -3.99
CA THR A 463 -27.71 -1.21 -3.26
C THR A 463 -28.82 -0.79 -4.21
N ASN A 464 -29.91 -1.57 -4.24
CA ASN A 464 -31.09 -1.20 -5.03
C ASN A 464 -32.28 -0.95 -4.13
N THR A 465 -33.04 0.08 -4.48
CA THR A 465 -34.25 0.50 -3.80
C THR A 465 -35.45 0.11 -4.64
N LYS A 466 -36.39 -0.62 -4.03
CA LYS A 466 -37.64 -1.04 -4.65
C LYS A 466 -38.60 0.14 -4.72
N ARG A 467 -39.29 0.27 -5.84
CA ARG A 467 -40.34 1.29 -6.02
C ARG A 467 -41.64 0.85 -5.38
N GLY A 468 -42.39 1.81 -4.84
CA GLY A 468 -43.67 1.60 -4.17
C GLY A 468 -44.88 1.78 -5.08
N THR A 469 -46.06 1.78 -4.46
CA THR A 469 -47.37 1.95 -5.09
C THR A 469 -48.22 2.88 -4.24
N ILE A 470 -48.99 3.76 -4.87
CA ILE A 470 -50.04 4.54 -4.19
C ILE A 470 -51.42 4.11 -4.70
N ILE A 471 -52.40 4.12 -3.82
CA ILE A 471 -53.78 3.75 -4.10
C ILE A 471 -54.72 4.81 -3.54
N VAL A 472 -55.57 5.37 -4.39
CA VAL A 472 -56.73 6.16 -3.96
C VAL A 472 -57.95 5.25 -4.01
N GLU A 473 -58.66 5.13 -2.90
CA GLU A 473 -59.94 4.41 -2.83
C GLU A 473 -61.07 5.39 -2.52
N LYS A 474 -62.23 5.19 -3.15
CA LYS A 474 -63.43 5.99 -2.88
C LYS A 474 -64.48 5.18 -2.13
N GLN A 475 -65.01 5.75 -1.06
CA GLN A 475 -66.11 5.21 -0.26
C GLN A 475 -67.22 6.24 -0.09
N THR A 476 -68.48 5.82 -0.08
CA THR A 476 -69.65 6.70 0.00
C THR A 476 -70.61 6.27 1.11
N ASP A 477 -71.38 7.22 1.63
CA ASP A 477 -72.52 6.99 2.52
C ASP A 477 -73.75 7.68 1.91
N PRO A 478 -74.80 6.95 1.48
CA PRO A 478 -74.93 5.50 1.57
C PRO A 478 -73.95 4.75 0.66
N ASP A 479 -73.53 3.59 1.12
CA ASP A 479 -72.67 2.65 0.37
C ASP A 479 -73.31 2.25 -0.96
N GLY A 480 -72.49 2.04 -1.99
CA GLY A 480 -72.92 1.67 -3.34
C GLY A 480 -73.49 2.82 -4.18
N ALA A 481 -73.21 4.08 -3.82
CA ALA A 481 -73.71 5.22 -4.59
C ALA A 481 -73.17 5.21 -6.04
N LEU A 482 -74.05 5.56 -6.99
CA LEU A 482 -73.73 5.59 -8.42
C LEU A 482 -72.95 6.85 -8.84
N ALA A 483 -72.75 7.80 -7.93
CA ALA A 483 -72.00 9.01 -8.19
C ALA A 483 -70.53 8.70 -8.53
N SER A 484 -69.93 9.57 -9.34
CA SER A 484 -68.53 9.47 -9.72
C SER A 484 -67.77 10.68 -9.20
N PHE A 485 -66.58 10.43 -8.66
CA PHE A 485 -65.74 11.44 -8.01
C PHE A 485 -64.46 11.60 -8.80
N THR A 486 -64.09 12.87 -9.05
CA THR A 486 -62.91 13.19 -9.85
C THR A 486 -61.72 13.45 -8.93
N PHE A 487 -60.60 12.82 -9.22
CA PHE A 487 -59.32 13.00 -8.53
C PHE A 487 -58.29 13.62 -9.46
N THR A 488 -57.48 14.50 -8.90
CA THR A 488 -56.36 15.20 -9.57
C THR A 488 -55.07 15.01 -8.78
N GLY A 489 -53.90 15.25 -9.39
CA GLY A 489 -52.60 15.00 -8.75
C GLY A 489 -51.93 13.73 -9.28
N ASP A 490 -51.17 13.03 -8.43
CA ASP A 490 -50.37 11.86 -8.79
C ASP A 490 -51.23 10.62 -9.09
N ALA A 491 -52.30 10.43 -8.32
CA ALA A 491 -53.35 9.45 -8.58
C ALA A 491 -54.61 10.14 -9.10
N ALA A 492 -54.61 10.49 -10.39
CA ALA A 492 -55.71 11.18 -11.06
C ALA A 492 -56.63 10.21 -11.81
N GLY A 493 -57.94 10.48 -11.78
CA GLY A 493 -58.93 9.61 -12.40
C GLY A 493 -60.35 9.95 -11.98
N ILE A 494 -61.31 9.15 -12.44
CA ILE A 494 -62.70 9.24 -12.01
C ILE A 494 -63.10 7.86 -11.52
N ILE A 495 -63.52 7.77 -10.26
CA ILE A 495 -63.91 6.51 -9.61
C ILE A 495 -65.21 6.69 -8.83
N SER A 496 -65.96 5.61 -8.71
CA SER A 496 -67.19 5.51 -7.90
C SER A 496 -66.93 4.75 -6.61
N ASP A 497 -67.98 4.57 -5.82
CA ASP A 497 -67.93 3.80 -4.58
C ASP A 497 -67.29 2.42 -4.74
N GLY A 498 -66.40 2.06 -3.81
CA GLY A 498 -65.66 0.80 -3.77
C GLY A 498 -64.56 0.65 -4.84
N GLN A 499 -64.33 1.67 -5.68
CA GLN A 499 -63.31 1.62 -6.73
C GLN A 499 -61.99 2.26 -6.29
N GLN A 500 -60.92 1.89 -7.01
CA GLN A 500 -59.55 2.33 -6.73
C GLN A 500 -58.84 2.88 -7.96
N ILE A 501 -57.97 3.87 -7.76
CA ILE A 501 -56.93 4.30 -8.70
C ILE A 501 -55.60 3.78 -8.16
N VAL A 502 -54.93 2.89 -8.88
CA VAL A 502 -53.64 2.30 -8.49
C VAL A 502 -52.52 2.87 -9.37
N VAL A 503 -51.51 3.48 -8.75
CA VAL A 503 -50.33 3.99 -9.43
C VAL A 503 -49.09 3.28 -8.88
N SER A 504 -48.51 2.38 -9.69
CA SER A 504 -47.34 1.58 -9.32
C SER A 504 -46.03 2.15 -9.86
N ASN A 505 -44.90 1.59 -9.41
CA ASN A 505 -43.54 1.99 -9.78
C ASN A 505 -43.19 3.43 -9.37
N MET A 506 -43.68 3.84 -8.20
CA MET A 506 -43.41 5.14 -7.60
C MET A 506 -42.05 5.11 -6.93
N VAL A 507 -41.18 6.06 -7.27
CA VAL A 507 -39.92 6.24 -6.54
C VAL A 507 -40.26 6.59 -5.09
N PRO A 508 -39.52 6.11 -4.07
CA PRO A 508 -39.79 6.52 -2.70
C PRO A 508 -39.77 8.04 -2.54
N GLY A 509 -40.77 8.59 -1.85
CA GLY A 509 -40.98 10.04 -1.76
C GLY A 509 -42.42 10.43 -1.48
N ALA A 510 -42.65 11.75 -1.46
CA ALA A 510 -43.96 12.33 -1.18
C ALA A 510 -44.77 12.59 -2.46
N TYR A 511 -46.04 12.17 -2.45
CA TYR A 511 -47.01 12.33 -3.52
C TYR A 511 -48.33 12.85 -2.97
N SER A 512 -49.25 13.27 -3.84
CA SER A 512 -50.54 13.82 -3.44
C SER A 512 -51.64 13.56 -4.45
N SER A 513 -52.87 13.42 -3.95
CA SER A 513 -54.07 13.39 -4.78
C SER A 513 -55.20 14.18 -4.13
N THR A 514 -55.91 14.97 -4.93
CA THR A 514 -56.98 15.87 -4.48
C THR A 514 -58.30 15.49 -5.13
N GLU A 515 -59.32 15.29 -4.29
CA GLU A 515 -60.70 15.06 -4.73
C GLU A 515 -61.40 16.38 -5.08
N ILE A 516 -62.09 16.39 -6.21
CA ILE A 516 -63.06 17.42 -6.56
C ILE A 516 -64.43 16.92 -6.10
N VAL A 517 -64.87 17.43 -4.95
CA VAL A 517 -66.15 17.05 -4.34
C VAL A 517 -67.31 17.56 -5.21
N PRO A 518 -68.14 16.68 -5.79
CA PRO A 518 -69.29 17.08 -6.59
C PRO A 518 -70.38 17.78 -5.78
N GLU A 519 -71.25 18.54 -6.46
CA GLU A 519 -72.47 19.07 -5.84
C GLU A 519 -73.34 17.93 -5.30
N GLY A 520 -73.93 18.12 -4.11
CA GLY A 520 -74.72 17.08 -3.43
C GLY A 520 -73.90 16.11 -2.58
N TRP A 521 -72.60 16.35 -2.40
CA TRP A 521 -71.72 15.50 -1.61
C TRP A 521 -70.86 16.32 -0.64
N GLU A 522 -70.55 15.74 0.52
CA GLU A 522 -69.62 16.29 1.50
C GLU A 522 -68.50 15.28 1.74
N LEU A 523 -67.24 15.68 1.61
CA LEU A 523 -66.09 14.86 2.04
C LEU A 523 -66.02 14.84 3.56
N THR A 524 -66.24 13.68 4.16
CA THR A 524 -66.27 13.50 5.62
C THR A 524 -64.92 13.15 6.21
N GLY A 525 -64.02 12.57 5.41
CA GLY A 525 -62.66 12.30 5.84
C GLY A 525 -61.81 11.53 4.83
N ILE A 526 -60.50 11.64 5.04
CA ILE A 526 -59.47 10.89 4.33
C ILE A 526 -58.70 10.07 5.35
N THR A 527 -58.57 8.76 5.12
CA THR A 527 -57.81 7.85 6.00
C THR A 527 -56.79 7.07 5.20
N CYS A 528 -55.52 7.14 5.58
CA CYS A 528 -54.45 6.37 4.95
C CYS A 528 -54.03 5.18 5.83
N ASP A 529 -53.58 4.08 5.20
CA ASP A 529 -53.10 2.87 5.89
C ASP A 529 -51.65 2.96 6.38
N ASP A 530 -50.92 3.96 5.92
CA ASP A 530 -49.56 4.28 6.34
C ASP A 530 -49.54 5.43 7.36
N GLY A 531 -48.76 5.23 8.43
CA GLY A 531 -48.70 6.11 9.59
C GLY A 531 -47.95 7.42 9.38
N ASN A 532 -47.15 7.54 8.32
CA ASN A 532 -46.49 8.80 7.97
C ASN A 532 -47.24 9.55 6.83
N SER A 533 -48.25 8.94 6.21
CA SER A 533 -49.16 9.53 5.24
C SER A 533 -50.38 10.19 5.91
N SER A 534 -51.03 11.14 5.23
CA SER A 534 -52.12 11.92 5.85
C SER A 534 -53.09 12.54 4.85
N GLY A 535 -54.28 12.92 5.33
CA GLY A 535 -55.25 13.73 4.59
C GLY A 535 -55.46 15.11 5.21
N SER A 536 -55.54 16.14 4.37
CA SER A 536 -55.85 17.52 4.79
C SER A 536 -56.76 18.20 3.76
N GLY A 537 -57.92 18.68 4.22
CA GLY A 537 -58.98 19.16 3.33
C GLY A 537 -59.40 18.04 2.37
N ALA A 538 -59.45 18.34 1.07
CA ALA A 538 -59.74 17.36 0.03
C ALA A 538 -58.49 16.70 -0.58
N THR A 539 -57.33 16.77 0.08
CA THR A 539 -56.06 16.26 -0.45
C THR A 539 -55.45 15.20 0.46
N ALA A 540 -55.12 14.04 -0.10
CA ALA A 540 -54.25 13.04 0.52
C ALA A 540 -52.79 13.32 0.15
N THR A 541 -51.89 13.15 1.12
CA THR A 541 -50.44 13.14 0.95
C THR A 541 -49.93 11.73 1.27
N PHE A 542 -49.25 11.11 0.30
CA PHE A 542 -48.68 9.77 0.38
C PHE A 542 -47.16 9.90 0.55
N ASN A 543 -46.60 9.30 1.59
CA ASN A 543 -45.17 9.33 1.88
C ASN A 543 -44.61 7.92 1.69
N VAL A 544 -44.31 7.57 0.45
CA VAL A 544 -43.99 6.21 0.03
C VAL A 544 -42.56 5.84 0.40
N GLU A 545 -42.40 4.82 1.24
CA GLU A 545 -41.13 4.18 1.55
C GLU A 545 -40.74 3.11 0.49
N PRO A 546 -39.49 2.63 0.46
CA PRO A 546 -39.06 1.59 -0.48
C PRO A 546 -39.96 0.35 -0.49
N GLY A 547 -40.50 0.02 -1.67
CA GLY A 547 -41.36 -1.14 -1.90
C GLY A 547 -42.74 -1.07 -1.23
N GLU A 548 -43.08 0.03 -0.58
CA GLU A 548 -44.34 0.20 0.16
C GLU A 548 -45.55 0.34 -0.77
N THR A 549 -46.72 -0.09 -0.31
CA THR A 549 -48.01 0.24 -0.93
C THR A 549 -48.82 1.07 0.05
N VAL A 550 -49.14 2.31 -0.32
CA VAL A 550 -49.91 3.24 0.51
C VAL A 550 -51.31 3.43 -0.09
N THR A 551 -52.34 3.19 0.70
CA THR A 551 -53.75 3.37 0.34
C THR A 551 -54.37 4.49 1.16
N CYS A 552 -54.95 5.49 0.50
CA CYS A 552 -55.76 6.53 1.14
C CYS A 552 -57.22 6.44 0.66
N ILE A 553 -58.14 6.34 1.62
CA ILE A 553 -59.59 6.19 1.40
C ILE A 553 -60.27 7.55 1.59
N PHE A 554 -61.00 8.00 0.57
CA PHE A 554 -61.81 9.23 0.58
C PHE A 554 -63.28 8.89 0.81
N ASN A 555 -63.84 9.36 1.93
CA ASN A 555 -65.20 9.05 2.37
C ASN A 555 -66.11 10.25 2.11
N ASN A 556 -67.19 10.10 1.34
CA ASN A 556 -68.15 11.19 1.13
C ASN A 556 -69.54 10.79 1.56
N LEU A 557 -70.23 11.71 2.22
CA LEU A 557 -71.63 11.60 2.58
C LEU A 557 -72.48 12.28 1.50
N GLU A 558 -73.51 11.59 1.02
CA GLU A 558 -74.51 12.15 0.13
C GLU A 558 -75.35 13.16 0.91
N VAL A 559 -75.28 14.41 0.50
CA VAL A 559 -76.09 15.49 1.06
C VAL A 559 -77.24 15.74 0.10
N LYS A 560 -78.45 15.33 0.49
CA LYS A 560 -79.65 15.59 -0.30
C LYS A 560 -79.85 17.11 -0.47
N ILE A 561 -79.73 17.57 -1.70
CA ILE A 561 -80.13 18.92 -2.12
C ILE A 561 -81.52 18.79 -2.73
N CYS A 562 -82.54 19.45 -2.17
CA CYS A 562 -83.87 19.40 -2.78
C CYS A 562 -83.84 20.11 -4.14
N GLU A 563 -84.25 19.41 -5.19
CA GLU A 563 -84.32 19.96 -6.55
C GLU A 563 -85.56 20.85 -6.75
N LEU A 564 -85.56 21.62 -7.84
CA LEU A 564 -86.63 22.57 -8.21
C LEU A 564 -87.95 21.82 -8.50
N GLY A 565 -88.80 21.71 -7.48
CA GLY A 565 -90.10 21.02 -7.51
C GLY A 565 -90.35 20.13 -6.29
N GLU A 566 -89.30 19.79 -5.54
CA GLU A 566 -89.42 19.03 -4.29
C GLU A 566 -89.60 19.96 -3.08
N ARG A 567 -90.43 19.54 -2.12
CA ARG A 567 -90.71 20.30 -0.90
C ARG A 567 -89.81 19.81 0.25
N LEU A 568 -89.11 20.73 0.91
CA LEU A 568 -88.33 20.48 2.13
C LEU A 568 -89.31 20.04 3.25
N VAL A 569 -89.28 18.77 3.67
CA VAL A 569 -90.29 18.22 4.60
C VAL A 569 -89.84 18.26 6.07
N SER A 570 -88.55 18.14 6.34
CA SER A 570 -88.00 18.31 7.69
C SER A 570 -86.53 18.72 7.69
N VAL A 571 -86.14 19.45 8.74
CA VAL A 571 -84.75 19.82 9.04
C VAL A 571 -84.41 19.27 10.41
N THR A 572 -83.37 18.44 10.50
CA THR A 572 -82.88 17.91 11.78
C THR A 572 -81.54 18.56 12.09
N LEU A 573 -81.46 19.20 13.26
CA LEU A 573 -80.26 19.88 13.76
C LEU A 573 -79.63 19.01 14.85
N GLU A 574 -78.41 18.53 14.62
CA GLU A 574 -77.63 17.83 15.63
C GLU A 574 -76.60 18.80 16.24
N VAL A 575 -76.71 19.02 17.54
CA VAL A 575 -75.83 19.92 18.30
C VAL A 575 -75.08 19.09 19.33
N THR A 576 -73.76 19.15 19.33
CA THR A 576 -72.91 18.47 20.33
C THR A 576 -72.02 19.48 21.04
N GLY A 577 -71.87 19.33 22.37
CA GLY A 577 -70.93 20.12 23.18
C GLY A 577 -71.48 21.42 23.80
N LEU A 578 -72.77 21.50 24.13
CA LEU A 578 -73.31 22.63 24.88
C LEU A 578 -72.85 22.56 26.35
N SER A 579 -72.10 23.57 26.82
CA SER A 579 -71.82 23.74 28.25
C SER A 579 -72.88 24.64 28.89
N ASP A 580 -73.69 24.10 29.80
CA ASP A 580 -74.52 24.70 30.88
C ASP A 580 -75.28 26.05 30.69
N SER A 581 -75.30 26.67 29.51
CA SER A 581 -76.11 27.86 29.21
C SER A 581 -77.41 27.51 28.46
N PRO A 582 -78.55 28.17 28.76
CA PRO A 582 -79.79 27.99 28.01
C PRO A 582 -79.65 28.56 26.58
N VAL A 583 -79.96 27.74 25.56
CA VAL A 583 -80.00 28.16 24.16
C VAL A 583 -81.38 28.74 23.85
N GLU A 584 -81.45 30.01 23.47
CA GLU A 584 -82.68 30.68 23.02
C GLU A 584 -82.61 30.90 21.49
N LEU A 585 -83.51 30.24 20.74
CA LEU A 585 -83.66 30.43 19.29
C LEU A 585 -84.73 31.50 19.04
N ILE A 586 -84.33 32.66 18.50
CA ILE A 586 -85.24 33.76 18.17
C ILE A 586 -85.69 33.63 16.70
N PRO A 587 -87.00 33.60 16.39
CA PRO A 587 -87.49 33.49 15.01
C PRO A 587 -87.39 34.83 14.25
N ILE A 588 -87.03 34.78 12.97
CA ILE A 588 -87.08 35.93 12.04
C ILE A 588 -88.31 35.76 11.14
N GLU A 589 -89.30 36.63 11.27
CA GLU A 589 -90.47 36.68 10.37
C GLU A 589 -90.13 37.34 9.02
N LYS A 590 -90.32 36.63 7.89
CA LYS A 590 -91.17 37.07 6.75
C LYS A 590 -91.35 36.03 5.61
N GLN A 591 -92.61 35.57 5.48
CA GLN A 591 -93.42 35.08 4.33
C GLN A 591 -92.85 34.13 3.25
N GLY A 592 -93.46 32.92 3.16
CA GLY A 592 -93.57 32.18 1.88
C GLY A 592 -93.84 30.67 1.85
N GLN A 593 -93.59 29.89 2.92
CA GLN A 593 -93.70 28.42 2.96
C GLN A 593 -93.65 27.89 4.41
N THR A 594 -94.18 26.70 4.65
CA THR A 594 -94.34 26.05 5.97
C THR A 594 -93.51 24.76 6.02
N VAL A 595 -92.53 24.68 6.93
CA VAL A 595 -91.78 23.44 7.28
C VAL A 595 -92.28 22.92 8.63
N THR A 596 -93.09 21.87 8.67
CA THR A 596 -93.88 21.53 9.87
C THR A 596 -93.15 20.75 10.97
N ASN A 597 -91.93 20.25 10.75
CA ASN A 597 -91.20 19.48 11.76
C ASN A 597 -89.70 19.82 11.75
N VAL A 598 -89.24 20.47 12.81
CA VAL A 598 -87.82 20.55 13.17
C VAL A 598 -87.62 19.82 14.47
N THR A 599 -86.79 18.78 14.42
CA THR A 599 -86.42 17.98 15.58
C THR A 599 -84.97 18.25 15.90
N VAL A 600 -84.71 18.65 17.14
CA VAL A 600 -83.36 18.79 17.70
C VAL A 600 -83.16 17.58 18.61
N THR A 601 -82.08 16.83 18.40
CA THR A 601 -81.79 15.65 19.23
C THR A 601 -80.46 15.88 19.95
N ASP A 602 -80.50 15.88 21.28
CA ASP A 602 -79.32 15.96 22.13
C ASP A 602 -78.87 14.54 22.50
N LEU A 603 -77.60 14.23 22.24
CA LEU A 603 -76.98 12.94 22.54
C LEU A 603 -76.54 12.81 24.01
N VAL A 604 -76.58 13.89 24.80
CA VAL A 604 -76.16 13.92 26.20
C VAL A 604 -77.39 14.10 27.09
N GLY A 605 -78.35 13.19 26.95
CA GLY A 605 -79.70 13.29 27.49
C GLY A 605 -79.80 13.85 28.91
N THR A 606 -79.99 15.16 29.02
CA THR A 606 -80.72 15.85 30.08
C THR A 606 -80.99 17.28 29.63
N HIS A 607 -82.29 17.63 29.54
CA HIS A 607 -82.84 18.97 29.33
C HIS A 607 -82.90 19.53 27.90
N LEU A 608 -83.59 18.80 27.01
CA LEU A 608 -84.32 19.41 25.89
C LEU A 608 -85.80 19.57 26.28
N ALA A 609 -86.26 20.80 26.50
CA ALA A 609 -87.69 21.06 26.48
C ALA A 609 -88.14 20.93 25.02
N ALA A 610 -88.95 19.90 24.74
CA ALA A 610 -89.54 19.68 23.42
C ALA A 610 -90.25 20.94 22.94
N VAL A 611 -89.71 21.61 21.93
CA VAL A 611 -90.46 22.58 21.14
C VAL A 611 -91.14 21.79 20.02
N LEU A 612 -92.26 21.18 20.35
CA LEU A 612 -93.21 20.68 19.35
C LEU A 612 -93.90 21.88 18.71
N GLY A 613 -93.63 22.11 17.42
CA GLY A 613 -94.49 22.91 16.56
C GLY A 613 -94.01 24.32 16.19
N THR A 614 -92.80 24.46 15.63
CA THR A 614 -92.39 25.72 14.98
C THR A 614 -92.03 25.50 13.51
N GLU A 615 -92.71 26.25 12.64
CA GLU A 615 -92.58 26.16 11.18
C GLU A 615 -91.43 27.03 10.64
N PHE A 616 -90.62 26.50 9.72
CA PHE A 616 -89.54 27.25 9.04
C PHE A 616 -89.92 27.63 7.59
N THR A 617 -89.30 28.69 7.06
CA THR A 617 -89.49 29.18 5.70
C THR A 617 -88.18 29.65 5.08
N VAL A 618 -87.89 29.31 3.81
CA VAL A 618 -86.72 29.79 3.05
C VAL A 618 -87.20 30.56 1.81
N THR A 619 -86.60 31.71 1.51
CA THR A 619 -86.86 32.50 0.29
C THR A 619 -85.67 32.40 -0.69
N PRO A 620 -85.87 32.26 -2.01
CA PRO A 620 -84.78 32.31 -2.99
C PRO A 620 -84.31 33.75 -3.20
N LEU A 621 -83.00 33.97 -3.22
CA LEU A 621 -82.40 35.17 -3.82
C LEU A 621 -82.40 34.98 -5.34
N GLY A 622 -83.04 35.91 -6.04
CA GLY A 622 -83.34 35.78 -7.47
C GLY A 622 -82.13 35.56 -8.38
N GLY A 623 -82.35 34.76 -9.42
CA GLY A 623 -81.42 34.48 -10.50
C GLY A 623 -81.17 32.98 -10.65
N ALA A 624 -81.34 32.46 -11.86
CA ALA A 624 -81.07 31.06 -12.18
C ALA A 624 -79.62 30.70 -11.83
N ALA A 625 -79.44 30.11 -10.66
CA ALA A 625 -78.27 29.35 -10.26
C ALA A 625 -78.77 28.33 -9.24
N ASN A 626 -78.20 27.13 -9.31
CA ASN A 626 -78.42 26.01 -8.39
C ASN A 626 -78.54 26.48 -6.93
N PHE A 627 -79.21 25.70 -6.07
CA PHE A 627 -79.21 25.91 -4.61
C PHE A 627 -77.80 25.67 -4.02
N ALA A 628 -76.81 26.44 -4.47
CA ALA A 628 -75.47 26.46 -3.93
C ALA A 628 -75.50 27.24 -2.62
N THR A 629 -75.39 26.50 -1.52
CA THR A 629 -74.87 26.95 -0.22
C THR A 629 -75.46 28.26 0.33
N GLN A 630 -76.57 28.18 1.05
CA GLN A 630 -76.80 29.14 2.14
C GLN A 630 -76.07 28.64 3.38
N ASN A 631 -74.98 29.32 3.76
CA ASN A 631 -74.35 29.16 5.07
C ASN A 631 -75.32 29.67 6.15
N LEU A 632 -76.12 28.78 6.72
CA LEU A 632 -76.84 29.06 7.96
C LEU A 632 -75.81 29.21 9.09
N ARG A 633 -75.54 30.45 9.51
CA ARG A 633 -74.66 30.75 10.65
C ARG A 633 -75.48 30.79 11.94
N PHE A 634 -75.17 29.91 12.88
CA PHE A 634 -75.79 29.88 14.21
C PHE A 634 -74.76 30.30 15.27
N LEU A 635 -75.08 31.35 16.03
CA LEU A 635 -74.28 31.87 17.15
C LEU A 635 -74.77 31.24 18.45
N ILE A 636 -73.85 30.72 19.27
CA ILE A 636 -74.11 30.23 20.62
C ILE A 636 -73.25 31.09 21.55
N ASP A 637 -73.85 31.80 22.51
CA ASP A 637 -73.18 32.73 23.44
C ASP A 637 -72.27 33.80 22.80
N GLY A 638 -72.51 34.14 21.53
CA GLY A 638 -71.78 35.20 20.82
C GLY A 638 -70.42 34.81 20.24
N GLU A 639 -70.07 33.52 20.23
CA GLU A 639 -68.97 32.96 19.42
C GLU A 639 -69.52 32.06 18.29
N GLU A 640 -68.79 31.96 17.17
CA GLU A 640 -69.15 31.07 16.05
C GLU A 640 -69.10 29.60 16.51
N SER A 641 -70.23 28.90 16.42
CA SER A 641 -70.29 27.47 16.72
C SER A 641 -69.55 26.68 15.63
N LYS A 642 -68.54 25.89 16.02
CA LYS A 642 -67.69 25.13 15.08
C LYS A 642 -68.23 23.75 14.69
N ASN A 643 -69.30 23.25 15.32
CA ASN A 643 -69.77 21.86 15.15
C ASN A 643 -71.30 21.78 15.09
N LEU A 644 -71.92 22.27 14.01
CA LEU A 644 -73.33 22.03 13.71
C LEU A 644 -73.44 21.20 12.43
N LYS A 645 -74.06 20.02 12.49
CA LYS A 645 -74.41 19.24 11.29
C LYS A 645 -75.92 19.37 11.02
N VAL A 646 -76.28 19.70 9.79
CA VAL A 646 -77.67 19.91 9.36
C VAL A 646 -78.04 18.82 8.36
N HIS A 647 -78.98 17.94 8.72
CA HIS A 647 -79.53 16.94 7.80
C HIS A 647 -80.87 17.45 7.23
N LEU A 648 -80.98 17.47 5.90
CA LEU A 648 -82.19 17.85 5.16
C LEU A 648 -82.84 16.60 4.55
N SER A 649 -84.17 16.48 4.59
CA SER A 649 -84.90 15.40 3.92
C SER A 649 -85.97 15.92 2.96
N CYS A 650 -85.99 15.39 1.74
CA CYS A 650 -86.89 15.74 0.63
C CYS A 650 -87.78 14.51 0.27
N SER A 651 -88.99 14.74 -0.27
CA SER A 651 -89.99 13.69 -0.59
C SER A 651 -90.71 13.97 -1.92
N ASP A 652 -90.93 12.92 -2.72
CA ASP A 652 -91.39 12.99 -4.12
C ASP A 652 -92.93 12.89 -4.29
N ASP A 653 -93.73 13.11 -3.24
CA ASP A 653 -95.18 12.86 -3.28
C ASP A 653 -95.95 13.92 -4.11
N PRO A 654 -96.57 13.57 -5.26
CA PRO A 654 -97.23 14.51 -6.17
C PRO A 654 -98.60 15.04 -5.66
N ALA A 655 -98.99 14.74 -4.42
CA ALA A 655 -100.30 15.14 -3.87
C ALA A 655 -100.45 16.62 -3.48
N VAL A 656 -99.46 17.49 -3.74
CA VAL A 656 -99.49 18.89 -3.28
C VAL A 656 -99.12 19.85 -4.42
N GLY A 657 -100.13 20.59 -4.92
CA GLY A 657 -100.08 21.29 -6.21
C GLY A 657 -99.11 22.47 -6.37
N ASP A 658 -98.72 22.69 -7.63
CA ASP A 658 -97.78 23.70 -8.15
C ASP A 658 -98.30 25.15 -8.12
N VAL A 659 -97.40 26.14 -7.93
CA VAL A 659 -97.66 27.56 -8.25
C VAL A 659 -96.40 28.29 -8.78
N HIS A 660 -96.57 29.11 -9.82
CA HIS A 660 -95.55 29.88 -10.58
C HIS A 660 -95.16 31.27 -10.00
N PHE A 661 -93.98 31.78 -10.42
CA PHE A 661 -93.27 32.99 -9.92
C PHE A 661 -93.40 34.27 -10.79
N GLY A 662 -93.06 35.44 -10.20
CA GLY A 662 -92.81 36.72 -10.89
C GLY A 662 -91.65 37.54 -10.27
N ASN A 663 -90.78 38.12 -11.13
CA ASN A 663 -89.49 38.78 -10.83
C ASN A 663 -89.55 40.20 -10.23
N ASN A 664 -88.52 40.61 -9.46
CA ASN A 664 -87.66 41.81 -9.70
C ASN A 664 -86.58 42.06 -8.60
N ASP A 665 -85.51 42.75 -9.01
CA ASP A 665 -84.13 42.87 -8.48
C ASP A 665 -83.82 43.61 -7.15
N SER A 666 -82.59 43.34 -6.66
CA SER A 666 -81.60 44.16 -5.90
C SER A 666 -81.33 43.83 -4.41
N GLY A 667 -80.03 43.62 -4.08
CA GLY A 667 -79.55 43.05 -2.82
C GLY A 667 -79.13 44.03 -1.71
N VAL A 668 -78.94 43.52 -0.48
CA VAL A 668 -78.45 44.27 0.71
C VAL A 668 -77.78 43.33 1.73
N SER A 669 -76.66 43.78 2.34
CA SER A 669 -75.94 43.21 3.49
C SER A 669 -76.31 43.89 4.82
N VAL A 670 -76.37 43.18 5.96
CA VAL A 670 -76.64 43.79 7.30
C VAL A 670 -75.76 43.16 8.41
N GLU A 671 -75.23 44.04 9.27
CA GLU A 671 -74.37 43.80 10.45
C GLU A 671 -75.06 44.39 11.70
N LEU A 672 -75.02 43.75 12.89
CA LEU A 672 -75.61 44.31 14.13
C LEU A 672 -74.80 44.04 15.42
N THR A 673 -74.82 45.04 16.30
CA THR A 673 -73.98 45.28 17.50
C THR A 673 -74.68 44.99 18.85
N LYS A 674 -73.87 44.73 19.90
CA LYS A 674 -74.25 44.39 21.28
C LYS A 674 -74.69 45.60 22.12
N THR A 675 -75.78 45.49 22.91
CA THR A 675 -76.11 46.46 23.97
C THR A 675 -76.47 45.76 25.27
N ALA A 676 -75.81 46.16 26.37
CA ALA A 676 -76.01 45.63 27.73
C ALA A 676 -77.21 46.29 28.44
N LEU A 677 -77.89 45.55 29.33
CA LEU A 677 -78.90 46.08 30.25
C LEU A 677 -78.33 46.18 31.67
N SER A 678 -78.35 47.40 32.23
CA SER A 678 -77.91 47.74 33.58
C SER A 678 -79.08 47.88 34.58
N SER A 679 -78.93 47.22 35.74
CA SER A 679 -79.32 47.60 37.13
C SER A 679 -80.75 48.03 37.51
N ALA A 680 -81.30 47.47 38.61
CA ALA A 680 -81.72 48.16 39.88
C ALA A 680 -82.21 47.12 40.95
N PRO A 681 -82.54 47.45 42.24
CA PRO A 681 -81.62 47.38 43.40
C PRO A 681 -82.14 46.65 44.70
N LYS A 682 -81.19 46.26 45.59
CA LYS A 682 -81.12 46.28 47.11
C LYS A 682 -82.41 46.25 47.98
N PHE A 683 -82.57 45.61 49.16
CA PHE A 683 -81.77 45.33 50.41
C PHE A 683 -82.73 44.59 51.42
N PRO A 684 -82.42 44.24 52.71
CA PRO A 684 -81.27 44.54 53.57
C PRO A 684 -80.28 43.39 53.78
#